data_AF-A0ABD7VK02-F1
#
_entry.id   AF-A0ABD7VK02-F1
#
_cell.length_a   1.000
_cell.length_b   1.000
_cell.length_c   1.000
_cell.angle_alpha   90.00
_cell.angle_beta   90.00
_cell.angle_gamma   90.00
#
_symmetry.space_group_name_H-M   'P 1'
#
loop_
_entity.id
_entity.type
_entity.pdbx_description
1 polymer ?
#
loop_
_entity_poly.entity_id
_entity_poly.type
_entity_poly.pdbx_seq_one_letter_code
_entity_poly.pdbx_strand_id
1 'polypeptide(L)'
;MLIGSYSSTLVFISLCVAILASYTALDLTGRITTAKGRAVHFWTAGGGFAMGIGVWSMHFIGMLAFKLPIELGYDIALTALSLLIAVLSCGFALWLVSQPKLPVLQLAFGALIMGAGISAMHYTGMAAMRMTPGIDYDPTLFSASLLIAVGASAAALWIAFRLRQHSPYVRLIRAGAAVIMGLAIVGMHYTGMAAAQFPDGSFCGAAINGLKGNGLDSLVLITTLAVLSIALLTSILDARLEARTADLAHSLTVANRELTQLALHDTLTGLPNRMLLDDRINQAMKKVNEQGGCFALMFIDLDGFKPVNDAFGHHMGDQLLREVGVRLREDLRSLDTLARIGGDEFVLLVRLTEPDDALGLAARQVGLIAQPFHVAEHDLQISASIGIALYPGNGESAQELLMNADAAMYHAKGGGKNGYSFFDVSMNTNARKQLQLLQDLRAALEHGQFSLHYQPKFDAANGRPVGAEALLRWQHPIHGMLMPDKFIDLAEKTGVIIPIGEWVLNEACRQMREWYVLGYTDWRIAVNLSALQFCHAGLVRSVAKALATHQLPANSLTLEITETTAMSDADASMTVLQELSDMGVDLSIDDFGTGYSSLMYLKRLPANELKIDRGFVRDLEHDSDDAAIVSAIVALGQALDLRIVAEGVETDSQQDFLTQLGCDSLQGYLLGHPLPADQFMRDIARGEKLAVI
;
A
#
# COMPACT_ATOMS: atom_id res chain seq x y z
N MET A 1 29.80 13.93 88.70
CA MET A 1 29.54 14.09 87.25
C MET A 1 28.14 14.66 87.09
N LEU A 2 27.93 15.60 86.19
CA LEU A 2 26.60 16.14 85.90
C LEU A 2 25.70 15.02 85.35
N ILE A 3 24.53 14.84 85.97
CA ILE A 3 23.55 13.84 85.54
C ILE A 3 22.73 14.45 84.40
N GLY A 4 22.83 13.86 83.21
CA GLY A 4 22.04 14.24 82.04
C GLY A 4 20.75 13.43 81.91
N SER A 5 19.79 13.95 81.15
CA SER A 5 18.55 13.25 80.78
C SER A 5 18.24 13.43 79.29
N TYR A 6 17.49 12.50 78.70
CA TYR A 6 17.13 12.56 77.27
C TYR A 6 15.65 12.92 77.06
N SER A 7 15.39 13.75 76.05
CA SER A 7 14.04 13.93 75.50
C SER A 7 13.69 12.77 74.57
N SER A 8 12.73 11.94 74.96
CA SER A 8 12.24 10.82 74.15
C SER A 8 11.75 11.25 72.75
N THR A 9 11.11 12.42 72.67
CA THR A 9 10.63 12.99 71.40
C THR A 9 11.78 13.31 70.44
N LEU A 10 12.82 14.01 70.91
CA LEU A 10 13.96 14.37 70.05
C LEU A 10 14.80 13.14 69.67
N VAL A 11 14.93 12.15 70.55
CA VAL A 11 15.56 10.86 70.22
C VAL A 11 14.81 10.18 69.07
N PHE A 12 13.48 10.10 69.16
CA PHE A 12 12.67 9.51 68.09
C PHE A 12 12.77 10.31 66.78
N ILE A 13 12.76 11.65 66.85
CA ILE A 13 12.93 12.50 65.66
C ILE A 13 14.31 12.28 65.03
N SER A 14 15.38 12.17 65.82
CA SER A 14 16.74 11.92 65.32
C SER A 14 16.81 10.59 64.53
N LEU A 15 16.09 9.55 65.00
CA LEU A 15 15.97 8.27 64.30
C LEU A 15 15.23 8.42 62.98
N CYS A 16 14.07 9.09 62.98
CA CYS A 16 13.32 9.35 61.74
C CYS A 16 14.15 10.12 60.71
N VAL A 17 14.92 11.13 61.14
CA VAL A 17 15.81 11.90 60.27
C VAL A 17 16.93 11.02 59.70
N ALA A 18 17.56 10.17 60.50
CA ALA A 18 18.58 9.24 60.00
C ALA A 18 18.03 8.20 59.01
N ILE A 19 16.82 7.68 59.26
CA ILE A 19 16.17 6.75 58.32
C ILE A 19 15.86 7.47 57.00
N LEU A 20 15.30 8.68 57.05
CA LEU A 20 15.00 9.47 55.86
C LEU A 20 16.28 9.81 55.08
N ALA A 21 17.33 10.26 55.76
CA ALA A 21 18.63 10.55 55.15
C ALA A 21 19.23 9.30 54.48
N SER A 22 19.14 8.14 55.15
CA SER A 22 19.61 6.86 54.61
C SER A 22 18.80 6.43 53.38
N TYR A 23 17.48 6.63 53.37
CA TYR A 23 16.64 6.33 52.22
C TYR A 23 16.99 7.24 51.03
N THR A 24 17.13 8.54 51.26
CA THR A 24 17.54 9.51 50.24
C THR A 24 18.90 9.15 49.65
N ALA A 25 19.85 8.70 50.47
CA ALA A 25 21.15 8.22 50.00
C ALA A 25 21.05 7.02 49.06
N LEU A 26 20.26 6.00 49.44
CA LEU A 26 20.07 4.80 48.63
C LEU A 26 19.36 5.11 47.30
N ASP A 27 18.42 6.05 47.32
CA ASP A 27 17.72 6.48 46.11
C ASP A 27 18.64 7.24 45.14
N LEU A 28 19.38 8.21 45.65
CA LEU A 28 20.33 9.01 44.87
C LEU A 28 21.49 8.18 44.32
N THR A 29 21.96 7.17 45.06
CA THR A 29 22.98 6.24 44.57
C THR A 29 22.53 5.56 43.28
N GLY A 30 21.25 5.15 43.20
CA GLY A 30 20.71 4.59 41.97
C GLY A 30 20.75 5.58 40.81
N ARG A 31 20.38 6.84 41.07
CA ARG A 31 20.39 7.92 40.07
C ARG A 31 21.79 8.24 39.54
N ILE A 32 22.79 8.33 40.42
CA ILE A 32 24.17 8.64 40.00
C ILE A 32 24.69 7.55 39.04
N THR A 33 24.30 6.29 39.24
CA THR A 33 24.74 5.19 38.37
C THR A 33 24.07 5.16 36.99
N THR A 34 22.88 5.75 36.85
CA THR A 34 22.17 5.85 35.55
C THR A 34 22.46 7.16 34.82
N ALA A 35 22.89 8.20 35.54
CA ALA A 35 23.23 9.50 34.98
C ALA A 35 24.44 9.43 34.03
N LYS A 36 24.45 10.29 33.02
CA LYS A 36 25.55 10.40 32.03
C LYS A 36 26.11 11.82 31.98
N GLY A 37 27.41 11.92 31.67
CA GLY A 37 28.09 13.20 31.47
C GLY A 37 28.09 14.09 32.72
N ARG A 38 27.82 15.39 32.54
CA ARG A 38 27.88 16.39 33.62
C ARG A 38 26.85 16.15 34.73
N ALA A 39 25.76 15.45 34.46
CA ALA A 39 24.72 15.15 35.44
C ALA A 39 25.24 14.30 36.61
N VAL A 40 26.24 13.43 36.38
CA VAL A 40 26.86 12.59 37.43
C VAL A 40 27.44 13.46 38.55
N HIS A 41 28.13 14.55 38.19
CA HIS A 41 28.73 15.46 39.16
C HIS A 41 27.67 16.24 39.94
N PHE A 42 26.60 16.71 39.28
CA PHE A 42 25.50 17.40 39.95
C PHE A 42 24.76 16.50 40.94
N TRP A 43 24.45 15.26 40.54
CA TRP A 43 23.79 14.29 41.42
C TRP A 43 24.68 13.86 42.59
N THR A 44 25.99 13.69 42.37
CA THR A 44 26.93 13.34 43.44
C THR A 44 27.09 14.51 44.43
N ALA A 45 27.24 15.74 43.95
CA ALA A 45 27.37 16.93 44.80
C ALA A 45 26.09 17.24 45.57
N GLY A 46 24.94 17.28 44.88
CA GLY A 46 23.63 17.51 45.49
C GLY A 46 23.26 16.41 46.48
N GLY A 47 23.57 15.15 46.15
CA GLY A 47 23.34 14.03 47.05
C GLY A 47 24.25 14.01 48.27
N GLY A 48 25.53 14.35 48.09
CA GLY A 48 26.48 14.49 49.20
C GLY A 48 26.05 15.59 50.17
N PHE A 49 25.55 16.71 49.65
CA PHE A 49 24.98 17.80 50.44
C PHE A 49 23.73 17.37 51.21
N ALA A 50 22.75 16.76 50.54
CA ALA A 50 21.51 16.32 51.18
C ALA A 50 21.75 15.24 52.25
N MET A 51 22.58 14.24 51.94
CA MET A 51 22.94 13.18 52.89
C MET A 51 23.79 13.72 54.06
N GLY A 52 24.75 14.59 53.77
CA GLY A 52 25.60 15.24 54.78
C GLY A 52 24.79 16.05 55.78
N ILE A 53 23.85 16.86 55.30
CA ILE A 53 22.89 17.59 56.18
C ILE A 53 22.06 16.59 56.99
N GLY A 54 21.54 15.53 56.38
CA GLY A 54 20.74 14.53 57.11
C GLY A 54 21.49 13.85 58.26
N VAL A 55 22.72 13.38 58.02
CA VAL A 55 23.54 12.71 59.05
C VAL A 55 23.99 13.69 60.13
N TRP A 56 24.41 14.90 59.73
CA TRP A 56 24.79 15.96 60.67
C TRP A 56 23.60 16.41 61.54
N SER A 57 22.43 16.60 60.94
CA SER A 57 21.23 17.00 61.66
C SER A 57 20.75 15.94 62.64
N MET A 58 20.86 14.65 62.30
CA MET A 58 20.62 13.59 63.30
C MET A 58 21.53 13.76 64.52
N HIS A 59 22.84 13.94 64.29
CA HIS A 59 23.80 14.13 65.38
C HIS A 59 23.44 15.35 66.23
N PHE A 60 23.12 16.47 65.58
CA PHE A 60 22.84 17.73 66.26
C PHE A 60 21.50 17.71 67.03
N ILE A 61 20.45 17.12 66.46
CA ILE A 61 19.17 16.85 67.16
C ILE A 61 19.40 15.91 68.33
N GLY A 62 20.25 14.90 68.18
CA GLY A 62 20.62 13.97 69.25
C GLY A 62 21.37 14.64 70.39
N MET A 63 22.25 15.61 70.11
CA MET A 63 22.86 16.46 71.13
C MET A 63 21.83 17.35 71.84
N LEU A 64 20.91 17.97 71.10
CA LEU A 64 19.81 18.78 71.67
C LEU A 64 18.83 17.94 72.50
N ALA A 65 18.74 16.62 72.22
CA ALA A 65 17.96 15.70 73.02
C ALA A 65 18.56 15.49 74.42
N PHE A 66 19.87 15.67 74.58
CA PHE A 66 20.58 15.50 75.85
C PHE A 66 20.56 16.81 76.66
N LYS A 67 19.90 16.78 77.83
CA LYS A 67 19.77 17.92 78.73
C LYS A 67 20.69 17.76 79.92
N LEU A 68 21.51 18.78 80.16
CA LEU A 68 22.30 18.95 81.38
C LEU A 68 21.66 20.04 82.26
N PRO A 69 21.95 20.08 83.57
CA PRO A 69 21.47 21.13 84.49
C PRO A 69 22.21 22.47 84.29
N ILE A 70 22.69 22.75 83.08
CA ILE A 70 23.38 23.98 82.65
C ILE A 70 22.88 24.38 81.26
N GLU A 71 22.92 25.66 80.92
CA GLU A 71 22.61 26.11 79.56
C GLU A 71 23.67 25.63 78.57
N LEU A 72 23.23 25.03 77.46
CA LEU A 72 24.09 24.57 76.38
C LEU A 72 24.01 25.53 75.19
N GLY A 73 25.18 25.83 74.62
CA GLY A 73 25.32 26.50 73.33
C GLY A 73 26.37 25.82 72.46
N TYR A 74 26.41 26.19 71.18
CA TYR A 74 27.32 25.58 70.21
C TYR A 74 28.09 26.63 69.41
N ASP A 75 29.41 26.49 69.36
CA ASP A 75 30.29 27.36 68.59
C ASP A 75 30.01 27.26 67.08
N ILE A 76 29.77 28.41 66.42
CA ILE A 76 29.34 28.46 65.02
C ILE A 76 30.41 27.85 64.09
N ALA A 77 31.69 28.14 64.32
CA ALA A 77 32.77 27.71 63.44
C ALA A 77 32.97 26.18 63.51
N LEU A 78 33.02 25.62 64.72
CA LEU A 78 33.12 24.16 64.91
C LEU A 78 31.87 23.43 64.42
N THR A 79 30.69 24.02 64.61
CA THR A 79 29.43 23.48 64.10
C THR A 79 29.43 23.43 62.57
N ALA A 80 29.84 24.52 61.90
CA ALA A 80 29.97 24.56 60.44
C ALA A 80 31.05 23.58 59.92
N LEU A 81 32.17 23.45 60.63
CA LEU A 81 33.23 22.48 60.31
C LEU A 81 32.70 21.04 60.39
N SER A 82 31.94 20.71 61.44
CA SER A 82 31.33 19.38 61.58
C SER A 82 30.37 19.07 60.42
N LEU A 83 29.57 20.04 59.99
CA LEU A 83 28.68 19.90 58.82
C LEU A 83 29.49 19.69 57.52
N LEU A 84 30.56 20.45 57.31
CA LEU A 84 31.44 20.28 56.15
C LEU A 84 32.04 18.88 56.10
N ILE A 85 32.52 18.36 57.24
CA ILE A 85 33.06 16.99 57.34
C ILE A 85 31.98 15.97 56.97
N ALA A 86 30.73 16.14 57.44
CA ALA A 86 29.63 15.26 57.06
C ALA A 86 29.37 15.29 55.55
N VAL A 87 29.26 16.48 54.94
CA VAL A 87 28.99 16.63 53.50
C VAL A 87 30.11 16.00 52.65
N LEU A 88 31.37 16.21 53.01
CA LEU A 88 32.50 15.62 52.28
C LEU A 88 32.56 14.10 52.43
N SER A 89 32.35 13.59 53.64
CA SER A 89 32.33 12.14 53.91
C SER A 89 31.19 11.46 53.16
N CYS A 90 30.03 12.11 53.11
CA CYS A 90 28.86 11.63 52.39
C CYS A 90 29.03 11.68 50.87
N GLY A 91 29.63 12.76 50.35
CA GLY A 91 29.98 12.88 48.93
C GLY A 91 30.98 11.81 48.49
N PHE A 92 32.01 11.55 49.31
CA PHE A 92 32.96 10.45 49.07
C PHE A 92 32.27 9.09 49.04
N ALA A 93 31.35 8.83 49.98
CA ALA A 93 30.59 7.58 50.02
C ALA A 93 29.76 7.36 48.75
N LEU A 94 29.00 8.38 48.31
CA LEU A 94 28.20 8.32 47.08
C LEU A 94 29.08 8.11 45.85
N TRP A 95 30.21 8.82 45.76
CA TRP A 95 31.18 8.65 44.68
C TRP A 95 31.74 7.22 44.64
N LEU A 96 32.13 6.67 45.79
CA LEU A 96 32.71 5.34 45.90
C LEU A 96 31.71 4.24 45.50
N VAL A 97 30.46 4.35 45.96
CA VAL A 97 29.41 3.36 45.65
C VAL A 97 28.96 3.43 44.18
N SER A 98 29.12 4.60 43.55
CA SER A 98 28.81 4.80 42.13
C SER A 98 29.87 4.22 41.18
N GLN A 99 31.00 3.72 41.70
CA GLN A 99 32.03 3.08 40.89
C GLN A 99 31.55 1.75 40.28
N PRO A 100 32.03 1.34 39.09
CA PRO A 100 31.55 0.12 38.43
C PRO A 100 31.70 -1.14 39.28
N LYS A 101 32.82 -1.26 40.01
CA LYS A 101 33.15 -2.38 40.90
C LYS A 101 33.55 -1.84 42.27
N LEU A 102 33.20 -2.55 43.33
CA LEU A 102 33.61 -2.27 44.70
C LEU A 102 34.23 -3.54 45.31
N PRO A 103 35.53 -3.80 45.04
CA PRO A 103 36.23 -4.92 45.65
C PRO A 103 36.30 -4.76 47.16
N VAL A 104 36.43 -5.88 47.88
CA VAL A 104 36.40 -5.93 49.35
C VAL A 104 37.43 -4.99 49.98
N LEU A 105 38.62 -4.85 49.37
CA LEU A 105 39.65 -3.94 49.88
C LEU A 105 39.25 -2.46 49.77
N GLN A 106 38.59 -2.06 48.67
CA GLN A 106 38.07 -0.69 48.52
C GLN A 106 36.86 -0.44 49.42
N LEU A 107 36.02 -1.45 49.65
CA LEU A 107 34.95 -1.38 50.64
C LEU A 107 35.52 -1.17 52.04
N ALA A 108 36.54 -1.94 52.43
CA ALA A 108 37.18 -1.83 53.75
C ALA A 108 37.86 -0.47 53.95
N PHE A 109 38.63 -0.01 52.96
CA PHE A 109 39.26 1.31 53.00
C PHE A 109 38.23 2.45 53.00
N GLY A 110 37.18 2.33 52.18
CA GLY A 110 36.07 3.27 52.14
C GLY A 110 35.31 3.34 53.47
N ALA A 111 35.10 2.19 54.12
CA ALA A 111 34.47 2.11 55.43
C ALA A 111 35.31 2.77 56.53
N LEU A 112 36.64 2.65 56.47
CA LEU A 112 37.55 3.34 57.37
C LEU A 112 37.49 4.86 57.17
N ILE A 113 37.55 5.34 55.93
CA ILE A 113 37.46 6.78 55.63
C ILE A 113 36.11 7.34 56.06
N MET A 114 35.00 6.67 55.70
CA MET A 114 33.67 7.13 56.04
C MET A 114 33.41 7.05 57.55
N GLY A 115 33.85 5.98 58.20
CA GLY A 115 33.76 5.83 59.66
C GLY A 115 34.55 6.92 60.39
N ALA A 116 35.80 7.16 59.97
CA ALA A 116 36.61 8.26 60.50
C ALA A 116 35.95 9.63 60.28
N GLY A 117 35.36 9.87 59.11
CA GLY A 117 34.64 11.09 58.80
C GLY A 117 33.40 11.31 59.67
N ILE A 118 32.59 10.27 59.86
CA ILE A 118 31.40 10.31 60.73
C ILE A 118 31.80 10.56 62.19
N SER A 119 32.84 9.86 62.68
CA SER A 119 33.36 10.07 64.03
C SER A 119 33.97 11.47 64.20
N ALA A 120 34.74 11.96 63.21
CA ALA A 120 35.30 13.31 63.21
C ALA A 120 34.19 14.37 63.26
N MET A 121 33.13 14.19 62.47
CA MET A 121 31.95 15.07 62.53
C MET A 121 31.31 15.04 63.93
N HIS A 122 31.07 13.85 64.49
CA HIS A 122 30.44 13.68 65.80
C HIS A 122 31.25 14.36 66.93
N TYR A 123 32.55 14.07 67.02
CA TYR A 123 33.39 14.61 68.10
C TYR A 123 33.72 16.09 67.90
N THR A 124 33.77 16.58 66.66
CA THR A 124 33.87 18.03 66.37
C THR A 124 32.58 18.74 66.77
N GLY A 125 31.42 18.13 66.55
CA GLY A 125 30.13 18.62 67.04
C GLY A 125 30.07 18.67 68.58
N MET A 126 30.58 17.64 69.26
CA MET A 126 30.71 17.64 70.72
C MET A 126 31.65 18.75 71.23
N ALA A 127 32.79 18.95 70.55
CA ALA A 127 33.74 20.01 70.88
C ALA A 127 33.15 21.42 70.71
N ALA A 128 32.11 21.59 69.88
CA ALA A 128 31.43 22.87 69.70
C ALA A 128 30.77 23.38 70.99
N MET A 129 30.47 22.51 71.97
CA MET A 129 29.97 22.95 73.27
C MET A 129 31.01 23.74 74.09
N ARG A 130 32.31 23.62 73.78
CA ARG A 130 33.42 24.28 74.51
C ARG A 130 33.27 24.15 76.04
N MET A 131 33.16 22.92 76.52
CA MET A 131 33.04 22.63 77.96
C MET A 131 34.36 22.90 78.68
N THR A 132 34.26 23.51 79.87
CA THR A 132 35.39 23.72 80.78
C THR A 132 34.99 23.37 82.23
N PRO A 133 35.67 22.41 82.89
CA PRO A 133 36.67 21.48 82.35
C PRO A 133 36.16 20.69 81.13
N GLY A 134 37.08 20.20 80.30
CA GLY A 134 36.73 19.49 79.07
C GLY A 134 35.88 18.23 79.32
N ILE A 135 35.22 17.75 78.27
CA ILE A 135 34.48 16.48 78.29
C ILE A 135 35.49 15.34 78.49
N ASP A 136 35.28 14.53 79.52
CA ASP A 136 36.06 13.30 79.74
C ASP A 136 35.38 12.14 79.02
N TYR A 137 36.15 11.27 78.40
CA TYR A 137 35.61 10.18 77.58
C TYR A 137 36.00 8.82 78.17
N ASP A 138 35.00 7.97 78.44
CA ASP A 138 35.25 6.58 78.79
C ASP A 138 35.96 5.87 77.61
N PRO A 139 37.21 5.38 77.79
CA PRO A 139 37.98 4.79 76.70
C PRO A 139 37.30 3.58 76.04
N THR A 140 36.49 2.83 76.78
CA THR A 140 35.83 1.63 76.29
C THR A 140 34.66 1.98 75.37
N LEU A 141 33.78 2.88 75.81
CA LEU A 141 32.63 3.33 75.03
C LEU A 141 33.05 4.21 73.86
N PHE A 142 34.11 5.01 74.02
CA PHE A 142 34.71 5.78 72.93
C PHE A 142 35.28 4.86 71.84
N SER A 143 36.02 3.81 72.22
CA SER A 143 36.53 2.84 71.24
C SER A 143 35.39 2.06 70.57
N ALA A 144 34.33 1.73 71.34
CA ALA A 144 33.15 1.07 70.80
C ALA A 144 32.40 1.93 69.78
N SER A 145 32.22 3.24 70.03
CA SER A 145 31.55 4.14 69.08
C SER A 145 32.31 4.22 67.74
N LEU A 146 33.65 4.23 67.77
CA LEU A 146 34.50 4.25 66.57
C LEU A 146 34.39 2.94 65.78
N LEU A 147 34.39 1.79 66.46
CA LEU A 147 34.17 0.49 65.82
C LEU A 147 32.77 0.37 65.21
N ILE A 148 31.74 0.86 65.91
CA ILE A 148 30.37 0.93 65.37
C ILE A 148 30.34 1.84 64.15
N ALA A 149 31.02 2.99 64.17
CA ALA A 149 31.08 3.90 63.02
C ALA A 149 31.66 3.24 61.77
N VAL A 150 32.78 2.51 61.90
CA VAL A 150 33.41 1.77 60.78
C VAL A 150 32.53 0.60 60.32
N GLY A 151 31.97 -0.18 61.25
CA GLY A 151 31.09 -1.30 60.92
C GLY A 151 29.79 -0.87 60.23
N ALA A 152 29.13 0.17 60.76
CA ALA A 152 27.97 0.79 60.15
C ALA A 152 28.31 1.36 58.77
N SER A 153 29.50 1.94 58.61
CA SER A 153 29.98 2.46 57.34
C SER A 153 30.19 1.38 56.30
N ALA A 154 30.79 0.24 56.68
CA ALA A 154 30.95 -0.91 55.80
C ALA A 154 29.59 -1.48 55.36
N ALA A 155 28.65 -1.63 56.29
CA ALA A 155 27.30 -2.09 55.99
C ALA A 155 26.58 -1.12 55.05
N ALA A 156 26.61 0.18 55.33
CA ALA A 156 25.99 1.22 54.51
C ALA A 156 26.53 1.23 53.07
N LEU A 157 27.86 1.21 52.90
CA LEU A 157 28.49 1.17 51.57
C LEU A 157 28.13 -0.11 50.81
N TRP A 158 28.15 -1.27 51.49
CA TRP A 158 27.81 -2.55 50.88
C TRP A 158 26.34 -2.62 50.45
N ILE A 159 25.42 -2.19 51.32
CA ILE A 159 23.99 -2.09 51.03
C ILE A 159 23.75 -1.15 49.84
N ALA A 160 24.31 0.06 49.89
CA ALA A 160 24.13 1.05 48.83
C ALA A 160 24.66 0.54 47.49
N PHE A 161 25.79 -0.16 47.48
CA PHE A 161 26.36 -0.75 46.27
C PHE A 161 25.50 -1.88 45.70
N ARG A 162 24.93 -2.75 46.55
CA ARG A 162 24.05 -3.82 46.08
C ARG A 162 22.70 -3.31 45.60
N LEU A 163 22.16 -2.26 46.20
CA LEU A 163 20.83 -1.73 45.91
C LEU A 163 20.82 -0.58 44.88
N ARG A 164 21.95 -0.30 44.22
CA ARG A 164 22.05 0.75 43.20
C ARG A 164 21.25 0.49 41.93
N GLN A 165 20.99 -0.77 41.57
CA GLN A 165 20.24 -1.09 40.37
C GLN A 165 18.74 -0.76 40.53
N HIS A 166 18.17 -0.05 39.57
CA HIS A 166 16.74 0.28 39.57
C HIS A 166 15.90 -0.92 39.11
N SER A 167 15.19 -1.53 40.06
CA SER A 167 14.13 -2.52 39.79
C SER A 167 12.94 -2.26 40.73
N PRO A 168 11.69 -2.57 40.33
CA PRO A 168 10.49 -2.29 41.13
C PRO A 168 10.56 -2.89 42.55
N TYR A 169 11.15 -4.09 42.69
CA TYR A 169 11.32 -4.76 43.98
C TYR A 169 12.36 -4.09 44.89
N VAL A 170 13.30 -3.32 44.31
CA VAL A 170 14.41 -2.70 45.04
C VAL A 170 13.92 -1.54 45.92
N ARG A 171 12.80 -0.89 45.61
CA ARG A 171 12.27 0.21 46.45
C ARG A 171 11.89 -0.25 47.86
N LEU A 172 11.23 -1.41 47.97
CA LEU A 172 10.82 -1.96 49.26
C LEU A 172 12.06 -2.38 50.08
N ILE A 173 13.06 -2.95 49.41
CA ILE A 173 14.34 -3.36 50.03
C ILE A 173 15.13 -2.12 50.49
N ARG A 174 15.14 -1.03 49.71
CA ARG A 174 15.75 0.25 50.10
C ARG A 174 15.11 0.83 51.36
N ALA A 175 13.77 0.75 51.49
CA ALA A 175 13.09 1.20 52.70
C ALA A 175 13.53 0.39 53.95
N GLY A 176 13.56 -0.94 53.85
CA GLY A 176 14.05 -1.79 54.94
C GLY A 176 15.53 -1.54 55.27
N ALA A 177 16.37 -1.37 54.25
CA ALA A 177 17.79 -1.09 54.43
C ALA A 177 18.06 0.29 55.06
N ALA A 178 17.26 1.30 54.72
CA ALA A 178 17.33 2.62 55.32
C ALA A 178 17.02 2.60 56.84
N VAL A 179 16.10 1.73 57.28
CA VAL A 179 15.82 1.52 58.71
C VAL A 179 17.05 0.95 59.43
N ILE A 180 17.69 -0.07 58.85
CA ILE A 180 18.89 -0.69 59.43
C ILE A 180 20.04 0.32 59.50
N MET A 181 20.27 1.08 58.42
CA MET A 181 21.29 2.14 58.39
C MET A 181 20.98 3.25 59.41
N GLY A 182 19.72 3.68 59.51
CA GLY A 182 19.31 4.68 60.49
C GLY A 182 19.56 4.26 61.93
N LEU A 183 19.20 3.02 62.29
CA LEU A 183 19.49 2.45 63.61
C LEU A 183 21.00 2.38 63.90
N ALA A 184 21.82 2.02 62.91
CA ALA A 184 23.28 1.96 63.07
C ALA A 184 23.90 3.34 63.27
N ILE A 185 23.46 4.34 62.51
CA ILE A 185 23.90 5.74 62.61
C ILE A 185 23.55 6.32 64.00
N VAL A 186 22.31 6.09 64.45
CA VAL A 186 21.83 6.50 65.77
C VAL A 186 22.56 5.77 66.89
N GLY A 187 22.79 4.46 66.73
CA GLY A 187 23.54 3.64 67.69
C GLY A 187 24.96 4.14 67.89
N MET A 188 25.65 4.52 66.80
CA MET A 188 26.97 5.16 66.89
C MET A 188 26.91 6.47 67.69
N HIS A 189 25.95 7.34 67.36
CA HIS A 189 25.80 8.64 68.02
C HIS A 189 25.57 8.51 69.53
N TYR A 190 24.58 7.70 69.95
CA TYR A 190 24.26 7.55 71.37
C TYR A 190 25.32 6.76 72.15
N THR A 191 26.08 5.87 71.50
CA THR A 191 27.27 5.26 72.13
C THR A 191 28.35 6.31 72.37
N GLY A 192 28.57 7.22 71.42
CA GLY A 192 29.48 8.36 71.58
C GLY A 192 29.05 9.33 72.69
N MET A 193 27.75 9.60 72.80
CA MET A 193 27.18 10.40 73.91
C MET A 193 27.31 9.69 75.26
N ALA A 194 27.10 8.37 75.32
CA ALA A 194 27.27 7.59 76.54
C ALA A 194 28.73 7.54 77.01
N ALA A 195 29.69 7.65 76.09
CA ALA A 195 31.11 7.77 76.44
C ALA A 195 31.45 9.12 77.08
N ALA A 196 30.67 10.18 76.80
CA ALA A 196 30.95 11.54 77.27
C ALA A 196 30.50 11.74 78.72
N GLN A 197 31.46 12.02 79.61
CA GLN A 197 31.25 12.32 81.00
C GLN A 197 31.58 13.80 81.27
N PHE A 198 30.67 14.49 81.96
CA PHE A 198 30.76 15.93 82.23
C PHE A 198 31.12 16.15 83.71
N PRO A 199 32.35 16.63 84.02
CA PRO A 199 32.78 16.87 85.40
C PRO A 199 31.85 17.81 86.17
N ASP A 200 31.77 17.65 87.49
CA ASP A 200 30.99 18.56 88.34
C ASP A 200 31.57 19.97 88.30
N GLY A 201 30.69 20.98 88.19
CA GLY A 201 31.10 22.39 88.05
C GLY A 201 31.50 22.81 86.63
N SER A 202 31.32 21.94 85.63
CA SER A 202 31.53 22.30 84.23
C SER A 202 30.56 23.38 83.75
N PHE A 203 31.04 24.32 82.93
CA PHE A 203 30.19 25.27 82.21
C PHE A 203 30.44 25.23 80.70
N CYS A 204 29.42 25.58 79.93
CA CYS A 204 29.46 25.61 78.48
C CYS A 204 29.94 26.99 77.99
N GLY A 205 31.18 27.10 77.51
CA GLY A 205 31.74 28.37 77.02
C GLY A 205 31.03 28.91 75.78
N ALA A 206 30.38 28.04 75.01
CA ALA A 206 29.59 28.43 73.84
C ALA A 206 28.18 28.94 74.19
N ALA A 207 27.73 28.87 75.45
CA ALA A 207 26.41 29.38 75.86
C ALA A 207 26.28 30.91 75.72
N ILE A 208 27.41 31.64 75.76
CA ILE A 208 27.42 33.12 75.73
C ILE A 208 27.31 33.65 74.29
N ASN A 209 28.15 33.14 73.37
CA ASN A 209 28.30 33.67 72.00
C ASN A 209 27.93 32.67 70.89
N GLY A 210 27.51 31.46 71.25
CA GLY A 210 27.17 30.39 70.31
C GLY A 210 25.68 30.30 70.00
N LEU A 211 25.32 29.30 69.20
CA LEU A 211 23.93 28.97 68.88
C LEU A 211 23.25 28.40 70.14
N LYS A 212 22.21 29.09 70.63
CA LYS A 212 21.43 28.68 71.80
C LYS A 212 20.34 27.67 71.43
N GLY A 213 19.98 26.79 72.37
CA GLY A 213 19.04 25.70 72.12
C GLY A 213 17.57 26.08 71.85
N ASN A 214 17.14 27.32 72.13
CA ASN A 214 15.74 27.72 71.95
C ASN A 214 15.40 27.92 70.47
N GLY A 215 14.65 26.98 69.87
CA GLY A 215 14.18 27.02 68.48
C GLY A 215 15.19 26.52 67.43
N LEU A 216 16.43 26.20 67.85
CA LEU A 216 17.48 25.67 66.97
C LEU A 216 17.19 24.23 66.52
N ASP A 217 16.57 23.42 67.38
CA ASP A 217 16.07 22.08 67.05
C ASP A 217 15.06 22.12 65.90
N SER A 218 14.10 23.07 65.99
CA SER A 218 13.04 23.27 65.00
C SER A 218 13.61 23.79 63.69
N LEU A 219 14.57 24.73 63.74
CA LEU A 219 15.25 25.24 62.54
C LEU A 219 16.00 24.11 61.81
N VAL A 220 16.86 23.37 62.52
CA VAL A 220 17.63 22.26 61.95
C VAL A 220 16.71 21.19 61.38
N LEU A 221 15.63 20.83 62.10
CA LEU A 221 14.65 19.87 61.63
C LEU A 221 13.95 20.33 60.34
N ILE A 222 13.41 21.55 60.31
CA ILE A 222 12.69 22.08 59.15
C ILE A 222 13.61 22.16 57.93
N THR A 223 14.83 22.70 58.09
CA THR A 223 15.79 22.80 56.99
C THR A 223 16.18 21.41 56.47
N THR A 224 16.38 20.45 57.36
CA THR A 224 16.75 19.07 56.98
C THR A 224 15.63 18.38 56.23
N LEU A 225 14.39 18.46 56.74
CA LEU A 225 13.22 17.89 56.08
C LEU A 225 13.00 18.54 54.71
N ALA A 226 13.18 19.86 54.58
CA ALA A 226 13.08 20.56 53.30
C ALA A 226 14.13 20.06 52.31
N VAL A 227 15.41 20.00 52.70
CA VAL A 227 16.51 19.53 51.82
C VAL A 227 16.30 18.08 51.39
N LEU A 228 15.97 17.17 52.32
CA LEU A 228 15.73 15.76 52.00
C LEU A 228 14.49 15.57 51.12
N SER A 229 13.42 16.35 51.38
CA SER A 229 12.20 16.30 50.57
C SER A 229 12.45 16.81 49.15
N ILE A 230 13.17 17.92 48.99
CA ILE A 230 13.55 18.43 47.67
C ILE A 230 14.38 17.39 46.92
N ALA A 231 15.40 16.80 47.55
CA ALA A 231 16.24 15.78 46.92
C ALA A 231 15.42 14.56 46.42
N LEU A 232 14.50 14.05 47.26
CA LEU A 232 13.62 12.95 46.88
C LEU A 232 12.64 13.34 45.77
N LEU A 233 12.05 14.53 45.84
CA LEU A 233 11.07 15.00 44.87
C LEU A 233 11.72 15.25 43.50
N THR A 234 12.93 15.82 43.46
CA THR A 234 13.74 15.94 42.24
C THR A 234 14.06 14.57 41.65
N SER A 235 14.47 13.59 42.47
CA SER A 235 14.71 12.23 41.99
C SER A 235 13.46 11.55 41.42
N ILE A 236 12.29 11.73 42.05
CA ILE A 236 11.01 11.16 41.58
C ILE A 236 10.55 11.82 40.27
N LEU A 237 10.68 13.14 40.15
CA LEU A 237 10.30 13.87 38.94
C LEU A 237 11.16 13.45 37.75
N ASP A 238 12.48 13.38 37.94
CA ASP A 238 13.43 12.92 36.93
C ASP A 238 13.08 11.49 36.45
N ALA A 239 12.77 10.59 37.38
CA ALA A 239 12.29 9.23 37.08
C ALA A 239 11.06 9.20 36.16
N ARG A 240 10.09 10.08 36.43
CA ARG A 240 8.84 10.14 35.69
C ARG A 240 9.06 10.76 34.31
N LEU A 241 9.97 11.73 34.20
CA LEU A 241 10.32 12.35 32.93
C LEU A 241 11.04 11.35 32.02
N GLU A 242 12.03 10.61 32.52
CA GLU A 242 12.72 9.56 31.76
C GLU A 242 11.77 8.45 31.26
N ALA A 243 10.81 8.02 32.09
CA ALA A 243 9.82 7.03 31.67
C ALA A 243 8.91 7.55 30.56
N ARG A 244 8.41 8.79 30.70
CA ARG A 244 7.54 9.41 29.68
C ARG A 244 8.25 9.64 28.36
N THR A 245 9.53 10.05 28.38
CA THR A 245 10.29 10.28 27.15
C THR A 245 10.54 8.98 26.40
N ALA A 246 10.79 7.88 27.11
CA ALA A 246 10.92 6.55 26.50
C ALA A 246 9.62 6.07 25.84
N ASP A 247 8.48 6.20 26.53
CA ASP A 247 7.16 5.82 26.00
C ASP A 247 6.79 6.66 24.76
N LEU A 248 7.05 7.97 24.81
CA LEU A 248 6.78 8.87 23.69
C LEU A 248 7.68 8.56 22.50
N ALA A 249 8.98 8.30 22.72
CA ALA A 249 9.90 7.92 21.66
C ALA A 249 9.46 6.61 20.99
N HIS A 250 9.04 5.62 21.77
CA HIS A 250 8.51 4.37 21.22
C HIS A 250 7.24 4.61 20.39
N SER A 251 6.29 5.37 20.92
CA SER A 251 5.04 5.70 20.23
C SER A 251 5.28 6.45 18.92
N LEU A 252 6.23 7.41 18.91
CA LEU A 252 6.64 8.14 17.72
C LEU A 252 7.24 7.19 16.66
N THR A 253 8.07 6.23 17.07
CA THR A 253 8.67 5.26 16.12
C THR A 253 7.63 4.34 15.49
N VAL A 254 6.64 3.89 16.26
CA VAL A 254 5.54 3.05 15.74
C VAL A 254 4.67 3.86 14.78
N ALA A 255 4.24 5.06 15.17
CA ALA A 255 3.42 5.93 14.34
C ALA A 255 4.13 6.31 13.02
N ASN A 256 5.43 6.62 13.06
CA ASN A 256 6.20 6.90 11.84
C ASN A 256 6.25 5.69 10.90
N ARG A 257 6.38 4.48 11.44
CA ARG A 257 6.41 3.26 10.64
C ARG A 257 5.07 3.00 9.96
N GLU A 258 3.97 3.17 10.68
CA GLU A 258 2.61 3.07 10.13
C GLU A 258 2.36 4.13 9.05
N LEU A 259 2.72 5.39 9.31
CA LEU A 259 2.60 6.47 8.31
C LEU A 259 3.43 6.17 7.05
N THR A 260 4.65 5.66 7.22
CA THR A 260 5.51 5.30 6.09
C THR A 260 4.91 4.15 5.28
N GLN A 261 4.30 3.15 5.93
CA GLN A 261 3.61 2.08 5.21
C GLN A 261 2.39 2.62 4.45
N LEU A 262 1.55 3.44 5.08
CA LEU A 262 0.37 4.04 4.44
C LEU A 262 0.74 4.98 3.27
N ALA A 263 1.87 5.68 3.36
CA ALA A 263 2.32 6.60 2.33
C ALA A 263 2.92 5.89 1.10
N LEU A 264 3.51 4.70 1.28
CA LEU A 264 4.33 4.03 0.25
C LEU A 264 3.77 2.70 -0.26
N HIS A 265 2.70 2.17 0.34
CA HIS A 265 2.09 0.90 -0.07
C HIS A 265 0.60 1.07 -0.36
N ASP A 266 0.09 0.24 -1.26
CA ASP A 266 -1.33 0.08 -1.54
C ASP A 266 -2.02 -0.60 -0.35
N THR A 267 -3.10 -0.01 0.15
CA THR A 267 -3.78 -0.48 1.37
C THR A 267 -4.54 -1.78 1.17
N LEU A 268 -4.90 -2.13 -0.07
CA LEU A 268 -5.64 -3.35 -0.37
C LEU A 268 -4.71 -4.57 -0.48
N THR A 269 -3.64 -4.45 -1.26
CA THR A 269 -2.73 -5.56 -1.61
C THR A 269 -1.47 -5.60 -0.76
N GLY A 270 -1.12 -4.50 -0.10
CA GLY A 270 0.15 -4.35 0.64
C GLY A 270 1.38 -4.23 -0.26
N LEU A 271 1.21 -4.17 -1.58
CA LEU A 271 2.29 -3.94 -2.53
C LEU A 271 2.74 -2.47 -2.51
N PRO A 272 3.97 -2.15 -2.93
CA PRO A 272 4.38 -0.80 -3.28
C PRO A 272 3.32 -0.04 -4.09
N ASN A 273 3.05 1.20 -3.72
CA ASN A 273 2.19 2.09 -4.50
C ASN A 273 2.99 2.83 -5.57
N ARG A 274 2.31 3.68 -6.34
CA ARG A 274 2.92 4.49 -7.41
C ARG A 274 4.12 5.32 -6.94
N MET A 275 4.08 5.87 -5.73
CA MET A 275 5.17 6.71 -5.19
C MET A 275 6.43 5.88 -4.93
N LEU A 276 6.29 4.73 -4.28
CA LEU A 276 7.43 3.84 -4.02
C LEU A 276 7.97 3.22 -5.31
N LEU A 277 7.10 2.89 -6.27
CA LEU A 277 7.50 2.41 -7.59
C LEU A 277 8.38 3.44 -8.32
N ASP A 278 7.97 4.71 -8.35
CA ASP A 278 8.73 5.77 -9.03
C ASP A 278 10.14 5.94 -8.44
N ASP A 279 10.26 5.92 -7.10
CA ASP A 279 11.57 5.92 -6.42
C ASP A 279 12.42 4.70 -6.82
N ARG A 280 11.82 3.50 -6.88
CA ARG A 280 12.52 2.26 -7.27
C ARG A 280 12.99 2.28 -8.72
N ILE A 281 12.20 2.82 -9.64
CA ILE A 281 12.60 2.98 -11.05
C ILE A 281 13.78 3.94 -11.14
N ASN A 282 13.70 5.11 -10.48
CA ASN A 282 14.80 6.08 -10.47
C ASN A 282 16.09 5.49 -9.87
N GLN A 283 16.00 4.68 -8.82
CA GLN A 283 17.15 3.95 -8.26
C GLN A 283 17.70 2.89 -9.23
N ALA A 284 16.84 2.17 -9.94
CA ALA A 284 17.26 1.19 -10.94
C ALA A 284 17.99 1.85 -12.11
N MET A 285 17.48 2.98 -12.62
CA MET A 285 18.11 3.77 -13.67
C MET A 285 19.51 4.26 -13.26
N LYS A 286 19.65 4.83 -12.05
CA LYS A 286 20.96 5.26 -11.52
C LYS A 286 21.95 4.10 -11.48
N LYS A 287 21.53 2.94 -10.95
CA LYS A 287 22.39 1.75 -10.88
C LYS A 287 22.82 1.26 -12.26
N VAL A 288 21.93 1.23 -13.24
CA VAL A 288 22.27 0.83 -14.61
C VAL A 288 23.23 1.82 -15.27
N ASN A 289 23.04 3.13 -15.05
CA ASN A 289 23.96 4.14 -15.56
C ASN A 289 25.36 4.07 -14.94
N GLU A 290 25.46 3.68 -13.65
CA GLU A 290 26.74 3.56 -12.95
C GLU A 290 27.46 2.22 -13.22
N GLN A 291 26.71 1.12 -13.33
CA GLN A 291 27.26 -0.25 -13.31
C GLN A 291 27.05 -1.02 -14.63
N GLY A 292 26.31 -0.44 -15.59
CA GLY A 292 25.84 -1.14 -16.78
C GLY A 292 24.69 -2.11 -16.48
N GLY A 293 24.30 -2.88 -17.50
CA GLY A 293 23.20 -3.85 -17.45
C GLY A 293 21.88 -3.29 -17.99
N CYS A 294 20.78 -4.00 -17.72
CA CYS A 294 19.45 -3.59 -18.15
C CYS A 294 18.36 -4.01 -17.14
N PHE A 295 17.18 -3.40 -17.26
CA PHE A 295 15.98 -3.82 -16.55
C PHE A 295 14.76 -3.71 -17.46
N ALA A 296 13.72 -4.48 -17.15
CA ALA A 296 12.40 -4.36 -17.75
C ALA A 296 11.42 -3.72 -16.77
N LEU A 297 10.54 -2.90 -17.33
CA LEU A 297 9.32 -2.44 -16.71
C LEU A 297 8.15 -3.09 -17.44
N MET A 298 7.36 -3.88 -16.74
CA MET A 298 6.21 -4.59 -17.27
C MET A 298 4.94 -4.03 -16.66
N PHE A 299 4.11 -3.41 -17.49
CA PHE A 299 2.80 -2.89 -17.13
C PHE A 299 1.76 -3.98 -17.37
N ILE A 300 1.02 -4.37 -16.35
CA ILE A 300 0.13 -5.52 -16.34
C ILE A 300 -1.29 -5.02 -16.04
N ASP A 301 -2.22 -5.35 -16.90
CA ASP A 301 -3.65 -5.07 -16.71
C ASP A 301 -4.44 -6.38 -16.76
N LEU A 302 -5.39 -6.54 -15.82
CA LEU A 302 -6.21 -7.75 -15.71
C LEU A 302 -7.42 -7.70 -16.63
N ASP A 303 -7.38 -8.54 -17.67
CA ASP A 303 -8.49 -8.71 -18.58
C ASP A 303 -9.67 -9.41 -17.88
N GLY A 304 -10.87 -8.83 -18.00
CA GLY A 304 -12.08 -9.43 -17.44
C GLY A 304 -12.33 -9.09 -15.96
N PHE A 305 -11.52 -8.23 -15.35
CA PHE A 305 -11.73 -7.80 -13.96
C PHE A 305 -13.05 -7.04 -13.74
N LYS A 306 -13.42 -6.15 -14.67
CA LYS A 306 -14.67 -5.39 -14.57
C LYS A 306 -15.93 -6.28 -14.55
N PRO A 307 -16.11 -7.24 -15.47
CA PRO A 307 -17.18 -8.24 -15.38
C PRO A 307 -17.26 -8.97 -14.03
N VAL A 308 -16.13 -9.28 -13.40
CA VAL A 308 -16.11 -9.90 -12.05
C VAL A 308 -16.71 -8.95 -11.01
N ASN A 309 -16.34 -7.66 -11.02
CA ASN A 309 -16.93 -6.67 -10.13
C ASN A 309 -18.43 -6.48 -10.38
N ASP A 310 -18.84 -6.46 -11.65
CA ASP A 310 -20.24 -6.25 -12.03
C ASP A 310 -21.12 -7.46 -11.64
N ALA A 311 -20.58 -8.69 -11.70
CA ALA A 311 -21.29 -9.92 -11.37
C ALA A 311 -21.30 -10.27 -9.87
N PHE A 312 -20.17 -10.09 -9.17
CA PHE A 312 -19.97 -10.57 -7.79
C PHE A 312 -19.75 -9.45 -6.76
N GLY A 313 -19.72 -8.19 -7.21
CA GLY A 313 -19.52 -7.01 -6.39
C GLY A 313 -18.04 -6.72 -6.07
N HIS A 314 -17.76 -5.48 -5.67
CA HIS A 314 -16.41 -4.98 -5.42
C HIS A 314 -15.64 -5.75 -4.34
N HIS A 315 -16.32 -6.36 -3.36
CA HIS A 315 -15.64 -7.15 -2.33
C HIS A 315 -14.95 -8.39 -2.91
N MET A 316 -15.56 -9.02 -3.92
CA MET A 316 -14.97 -10.17 -4.61
C MET A 316 -13.77 -9.72 -5.46
N GLY A 317 -13.90 -8.60 -6.18
CA GLY A 317 -12.79 -8.01 -6.93
C GLY A 317 -11.61 -7.65 -6.03
N ASP A 318 -11.87 -7.12 -4.83
CA ASP A 318 -10.83 -6.79 -3.86
C ASP A 318 -10.05 -8.02 -3.39
N GLN A 319 -10.74 -9.15 -3.15
CA GLN A 319 -10.09 -10.42 -2.80
C GLN A 319 -9.29 -10.99 -3.99
N LEU A 320 -9.84 -10.92 -5.20
CA LEU A 320 -9.15 -11.34 -6.42
C LEU A 320 -7.85 -10.53 -6.62
N LEU A 321 -7.88 -9.21 -6.42
CA LEU A 321 -6.68 -8.37 -6.52
C LEU A 321 -5.59 -8.72 -5.50
N ARG A 322 -5.98 -9.13 -4.28
CA ARG A 322 -5.03 -9.63 -3.28
C ARG A 322 -4.38 -10.93 -3.73
N GLU A 323 -5.17 -11.88 -4.21
CA GLU A 323 -4.66 -13.18 -4.70
C GLU A 323 -3.77 -13.02 -5.93
N VAL A 324 -4.12 -12.12 -6.86
CA VAL A 324 -3.25 -11.75 -7.99
C VAL A 324 -1.93 -11.19 -7.47
N GLY A 325 -1.97 -10.25 -6.51
CA GLY A 325 -0.77 -9.67 -5.93
C GLY A 325 0.14 -10.69 -5.25
N VAL A 326 -0.44 -11.68 -4.55
CA VAL A 326 0.29 -12.79 -3.93
C VAL A 326 0.91 -13.68 -5.01
N ARG A 327 0.11 -14.17 -5.96
CA ARG A 327 0.53 -15.11 -7.00
C ARG A 327 1.63 -14.54 -7.88
N LEU A 328 1.52 -13.28 -8.29
CA LEU A 328 2.57 -12.61 -9.07
C LEU A 328 3.85 -12.46 -8.25
N ARG A 329 3.75 -12.20 -6.94
CA ARG A 329 4.92 -11.99 -6.08
C ARG A 329 5.68 -13.27 -5.75
N GLU A 330 5.03 -14.43 -5.74
CA GLU A 330 5.68 -15.72 -5.46
C GLU A 330 6.67 -16.16 -6.56
N ASP A 331 6.47 -15.72 -7.81
CA ASP A 331 7.38 -16.00 -8.94
C ASP A 331 8.60 -15.05 -9.00
N LEU A 332 8.66 -14.05 -8.11
CA LEU A 332 9.65 -12.98 -8.17
C LEU A 332 10.80 -13.15 -7.20
N ARG A 333 11.98 -12.63 -7.58
CA ARG A 333 13.16 -12.59 -6.71
C ARG A 333 13.02 -11.47 -5.69
N SER A 334 13.79 -11.54 -4.60
CA SER A 334 13.79 -10.51 -3.55
C SER A 334 14.22 -9.11 -4.02
N LEU A 335 14.88 -9.01 -5.17
CA LEU A 335 15.33 -7.76 -5.78
C LEU A 335 14.32 -7.15 -6.75
N ASP A 336 13.33 -7.93 -7.19
CA ASP A 336 12.30 -7.48 -8.12
C ASP A 336 11.21 -6.74 -7.35
N THR A 337 10.56 -5.78 -8.00
CA THR A 337 9.54 -4.95 -7.37
C THR A 337 8.24 -5.08 -8.13
N LEU A 338 7.24 -5.68 -7.49
CA LEU A 338 5.85 -5.66 -7.95
C LEU A 338 5.11 -4.54 -7.21
N ALA A 339 4.45 -3.66 -7.95
CA ALA A 339 3.68 -2.54 -7.43
C ALA A 339 2.25 -2.57 -7.98
N ARG A 340 1.30 -1.98 -7.24
CA ARG A 340 -0.05 -1.71 -7.74
C ARG A 340 -0.23 -0.21 -7.85
N ILE A 341 -0.59 0.26 -9.05
CA ILE A 341 -0.68 1.70 -9.35
C ILE A 341 -2.11 2.23 -9.25
N GLY A 342 -3.12 1.37 -9.40
CA GLY A 342 -4.54 1.69 -9.24
C GLY A 342 -5.42 0.66 -9.92
N GLY A 343 -6.70 0.54 -9.52
CA GLY A 343 -7.65 -0.37 -10.18
C GLY A 343 -7.16 -1.81 -10.27
N ASP A 344 -7.14 -2.34 -11.48
CA ASP A 344 -6.64 -3.64 -11.94
C ASP A 344 -5.22 -3.60 -12.54
N GLU A 345 -4.50 -2.50 -12.34
CA GLU A 345 -3.19 -2.27 -12.95
C GLU A 345 -2.04 -2.55 -11.96
N PHE A 346 -1.11 -3.41 -12.39
CA PHE A 346 0.12 -3.75 -11.69
C PHE A 346 1.33 -3.37 -12.53
N VAL A 347 2.44 -3.05 -11.87
CA VAL A 347 3.70 -2.78 -12.55
C VAL A 347 4.80 -3.60 -11.91
N LEU A 348 5.52 -4.32 -12.75
CA LEU A 348 6.64 -5.16 -12.36
C LEU A 348 7.95 -4.55 -12.88
N LEU A 349 8.88 -4.27 -11.96
CA LEU A 349 10.23 -3.81 -12.23
C LEU A 349 11.21 -4.93 -11.93
N VAL A 350 11.91 -5.42 -12.95
CA VAL A 350 12.81 -6.58 -12.85
C VAL A 350 14.14 -6.28 -13.49
N ARG A 351 15.23 -6.58 -12.78
CA ARG A 351 16.58 -6.49 -13.34
C ARG A 351 16.87 -7.72 -14.19
N LEU A 352 17.36 -7.49 -15.40
CA LEU A 352 17.64 -8.56 -16.36
C LEU A 352 19.14 -8.75 -16.53
N THR A 353 19.52 -9.95 -16.94
CA THR A 353 20.89 -10.22 -17.38
C THR A 353 21.01 -9.82 -18.84
N GLU A 354 20.03 -10.26 -19.65
CA GLU A 354 19.92 -9.94 -21.07
C GLU A 354 18.51 -9.42 -21.39
N PRO A 355 18.34 -8.53 -22.39
CA PRO A 355 17.02 -8.01 -22.79
C PRO A 355 15.99 -9.12 -23.10
N ASP A 356 16.43 -10.23 -23.68
CA ASP A 356 15.57 -11.35 -24.08
C ASP A 356 14.97 -12.10 -22.88
N ASP A 357 15.56 -11.99 -21.68
CA ASP A 357 15.03 -12.56 -20.44
C ASP A 357 13.61 -12.00 -20.13
N ALA A 358 13.31 -10.79 -20.60
CA ALA A 358 12.01 -10.15 -20.43
C ALA A 358 10.86 -10.95 -21.05
N LEU A 359 11.10 -11.59 -22.20
CA LEU A 359 10.09 -12.35 -22.93
C LEU A 359 9.68 -13.59 -22.14
N GLY A 360 10.67 -14.33 -21.64
CA GLY A 360 10.42 -15.52 -20.82
C GLY A 360 9.68 -15.19 -19.52
N LEU A 361 10.01 -14.05 -18.89
CA LEU A 361 9.31 -13.61 -17.69
C LEU A 361 7.87 -13.17 -17.98
N ALA A 362 7.63 -12.36 -19.02
CA ALA A 362 6.28 -11.93 -19.38
C ALA A 362 5.37 -13.12 -19.72
N ALA A 363 5.85 -14.10 -20.49
CA ALA A 363 5.12 -15.32 -20.79
C ALA A 363 4.74 -16.12 -19.53
N ARG A 364 5.66 -16.22 -18.56
CA ARG A 364 5.37 -16.87 -17.27
C ARG A 364 4.30 -16.12 -16.49
N GLN A 365 4.39 -14.79 -16.41
CA GLN A 365 3.44 -13.97 -15.66
C GLN A 365 2.02 -14.05 -16.27
N VAL A 366 1.89 -14.01 -17.60
CA VAL A 366 0.61 -14.27 -18.29
C VAL A 366 0.08 -15.66 -17.93
N GLY A 367 0.93 -16.69 -18.00
CA GLY A 367 0.56 -18.08 -17.68
C GLY A 367 0.11 -18.27 -16.22
N LEU A 368 0.68 -17.54 -15.26
CA LEU A 368 0.29 -17.57 -13.85
C LEU A 368 -1.09 -16.96 -13.61
N ILE A 369 -1.40 -15.86 -14.31
CA ILE A 369 -2.71 -15.20 -14.19
C ILE A 369 -3.80 -16.03 -14.88
N ALA A 370 -3.48 -16.71 -15.99
CA ALA A 370 -4.44 -17.54 -16.71
C ALA A 370 -4.94 -18.76 -15.91
N GLN A 371 -4.26 -19.14 -14.81
CA GLN A 371 -4.71 -20.21 -13.93
C GLN A 371 -5.92 -19.77 -13.10
N PRO A 372 -6.90 -20.66 -12.83
CA PRO A 372 -8.06 -20.34 -12.00
C PRO A 372 -7.68 -19.74 -10.63
N PHE A 373 -8.41 -18.73 -10.20
CA PHE A 373 -8.31 -18.15 -8.86
C PHE A 373 -9.46 -18.68 -8.00
N HIS A 374 -9.11 -19.39 -6.93
CA HIS A 374 -10.09 -19.85 -5.96
C HIS A 374 -10.32 -18.74 -4.92
N VAL A 375 -11.39 -17.97 -5.09
CA VAL A 375 -11.71 -16.82 -4.22
C VAL A 375 -13.04 -17.07 -3.53
N ALA A 376 -12.99 -17.22 -2.21
CA ALA A 376 -14.11 -17.67 -1.39
C ALA A 376 -14.67 -19.04 -1.85
N GLU A 377 -15.85 -19.07 -2.47
CA GLU A 377 -16.51 -20.28 -2.97
C GLU A 377 -16.54 -20.37 -4.52
N HIS A 378 -15.87 -19.44 -5.22
CA HIS A 378 -15.93 -19.33 -6.68
C HIS A 378 -14.56 -19.58 -7.31
N ASP A 379 -14.57 -20.27 -8.45
CA ASP A 379 -13.42 -20.37 -9.35
C ASP A 379 -13.53 -19.29 -10.42
N LEU A 380 -12.67 -18.28 -10.34
CA LEU A 380 -12.63 -17.15 -11.26
C LEU A 380 -11.50 -17.35 -12.26
N GLN A 381 -11.81 -17.16 -13.55
CA GLN A 381 -10.81 -17.21 -14.61
C GLN A 381 -10.69 -15.83 -15.26
N ILE A 382 -9.51 -15.24 -15.14
CA ILE A 382 -9.12 -13.98 -15.75
C ILE A 382 -7.86 -14.17 -16.57
N SER A 383 -7.54 -13.22 -17.44
CA SER A 383 -6.26 -13.18 -18.13
C SER A 383 -5.56 -11.85 -17.87
N ALA A 384 -4.38 -11.65 -18.43
CA ALA A 384 -3.70 -10.37 -18.37
C ALA A 384 -3.08 -9.98 -19.70
N SER A 385 -3.04 -8.68 -19.92
CA SER A 385 -2.32 -8.05 -21.01
C SER A 385 -1.10 -7.32 -20.43
N ILE A 386 0.09 -7.61 -20.95
CA ILE A 386 1.36 -7.09 -20.43
C ILE A 386 2.09 -6.25 -21.49
N GLY A 387 2.47 -5.03 -21.13
CA GLY A 387 3.33 -4.16 -21.93
C GLY A 387 4.73 -4.05 -21.35
N ILE A 388 5.76 -4.21 -22.19
CA ILE A 388 7.16 -4.30 -21.73
C ILE A 388 7.97 -3.13 -22.27
N ALA A 389 8.59 -2.35 -21.40
CA ALA A 389 9.59 -1.34 -21.75
C ALA A 389 10.96 -1.70 -21.14
N LEU A 390 12.03 -1.63 -21.94
CA LEU A 390 13.40 -1.92 -21.51
C LEU A 390 14.19 -0.64 -21.26
N TYR A 391 15.05 -0.69 -20.24
CA TYR A 391 16.04 0.36 -19.98
C TYR A 391 17.45 -0.23 -19.95
N PRO A 392 18.43 0.38 -20.64
CA PRO A 392 18.30 1.58 -21.48
C PRO A 392 17.61 1.29 -22.83
N GLY A 393 16.92 2.28 -23.42
CA GLY A 393 16.41 2.22 -24.80
C GLY A 393 14.98 2.71 -25.00
N ASN A 394 14.03 2.33 -24.13
CA ASN A 394 12.61 2.67 -24.29
C ASN A 394 12.16 3.86 -23.42
N GLY A 395 13.08 4.74 -23.00
CA GLY A 395 12.79 5.98 -22.28
C GLY A 395 13.97 6.52 -21.47
N GLU A 396 13.97 7.82 -21.21
CA GLU A 396 15.02 8.54 -20.46
C GLU A 396 14.59 8.94 -19.04
N SER A 397 13.31 8.76 -18.71
CA SER A 397 12.75 9.04 -17.38
C SER A 397 11.81 7.94 -16.90
N ALA A 398 11.60 7.83 -15.58
CA ALA A 398 10.66 6.88 -15.00
C ALA A 398 9.24 7.04 -15.56
N GLN A 399 8.80 8.29 -15.76
CA GLN A 399 7.50 8.61 -16.34
C GLN A 399 7.39 8.16 -17.80
N GLU A 400 8.43 8.36 -18.60
CA GLU A 400 8.45 7.94 -20.01
C GLU A 400 8.47 6.42 -20.15
N LEU A 401 9.26 5.72 -19.32
CA LEU A 401 9.26 4.25 -19.28
C LEU A 401 7.88 3.68 -18.91
N LEU A 402 7.22 4.25 -17.90
CA LEU A 402 5.86 3.87 -17.50
C LEU A 402 4.87 4.10 -18.64
N MET A 403 4.92 5.27 -19.30
CA MET A 403 4.04 5.61 -20.41
C MET A 403 4.24 4.67 -21.61
N ASN A 404 5.49 4.32 -21.91
CA ASN A 404 5.81 3.44 -23.03
C ASN A 404 5.44 1.98 -22.72
N ALA A 405 5.60 1.52 -21.48
CA ALA A 405 5.11 0.22 -21.05
C ALA A 405 3.57 0.13 -21.12
N ASP A 406 2.87 1.18 -20.69
CA ASP A 406 1.40 1.29 -20.80
C ASP A 406 0.93 1.24 -22.27
N ALA A 407 1.58 1.99 -23.17
CA ALA A 407 1.27 1.95 -24.60
C ALA A 407 1.45 0.55 -25.21
N ALA A 408 2.48 -0.18 -24.79
CA ALA A 408 2.70 -1.56 -25.21
C ALA A 408 1.63 -2.51 -24.66
N MET A 409 1.14 -2.29 -23.44
CA MET A 409 0.06 -3.08 -22.84
C MET A 409 -1.25 -2.89 -23.61
N TYR A 410 -1.60 -1.65 -23.95
CA TYR A 410 -2.76 -1.37 -24.79
C TYR A 410 -2.66 -2.02 -26.17
N HIS A 411 -1.46 -2.07 -26.75
CA HIS A 411 -1.24 -2.80 -28.00
C HIS A 411 -1.50 -4.30 -27.83
N ALA A 412 -1.03 -4.91 -26.73
CA ALA A 412 -1.32 -6.31 -26.40
C ALA A 412 -2.83 -6.58 -26.23
N LYS A 413 -3.58 -5.65 -25.61
CA LYS A 413 -5.05 -5.72 -25.54
C LYS A 413 -5.71 -5.67 -26.92
N GLY A 414 -5.19 -4.83 -27.82
CA GLY A 414 -5.69 -4.71 -29.19
C GLY A 414 -5.48 -5.97 -30.04
N GLY A 415 -4.43 -6.74 -29.74
CA GLY A 415 -4.05 -7.97 -30.46
C GLY A 415 -4.76 -9.25 -30.02
N GLY A 416 -5.79 -9.19 -29.17
CA GLY A 416 -6.56 -10.36 -28.75
C GLY A 416 -6.60 -10.62 -27.23
N LYS A 417 -5.96 -9.77 -26.41
CA LYS A 417 -5.80 -9.93 -24.94
C LYS A 417 -5.00 -11.19 -24.56
N ASN A 418 -4.82 -11.44 -23.26
CA ASN A 418 -4.11 -12.63 -22.76
C ASN A 418 -2.71 -12.83 -23.38
N GLY A 419 -1.87 -11.80 -23.31
CA GLY A 419 -0.59 -11.81 -24.00
C GLY A 419 0.32 -10.68 -23.57
N TYR A 420 1.43 -10.52 -24.27
CA TYR A 420 2.41 -9.48 -23.99
C TYR A 420 2.93 -8.82 -25.27
N SER A 421 3.36 -7.56 -25.16
CA SER A 421 3.98 -6.82 -26.26
C SER A 421 5.16 -6.00 -25.75
N PHE A 422 6.26 -5.99 -26.49
CA PHE A 422 7.34 -5.03 -26.27
C PHE A 422 6.93 -3.66 -26.81
N PHE A 423 7.42 -2.61 -26.16
CA PHE A 423 7.24 -1.26 -26.66
C PHE A 423 8.05 -1.05 -27.94
N ASP A 424 7.33 -0.64 -28.99
CA ASP A 424 7.89 -0.11 -30.21
C ASP A 424 7.50 1.37 -30.36
N VAL A 425 8.39 2.20 -30.90
CA VAL A 425 8.15 3.65 -31.09
C VAL A 425 6.90 3.93 -31.92
N SER A 426 6.52 3.02 -32.83
CA SER A 426 5.28 3.10 -33.62
C SER A 426 4.00 3.01 -32.76
N MET A 427 4.03 2.40 -31.57
CA MET A 427 2.86 2.20 -30.71
C MET A 427 2.34 3.51 -30.11
N ASN A 428 3.24 4.41 -29.69
CA ASN A 428 2.87 5.76 -29.23
C ASN A 428 2.17 6.57 -30.33
N THR A 429 2.56 6.32 -31.59
CA THR A 429 1.97 6.97 -32.75
C THR A 429 0.58 6.40 -33.06
N ASN A 430 0.39 5.08 -32.89
CA ASN A 430 -0.88 4.41 -33.14
C ASN A 430 -1.97 4.76 -32.12
N ALA A 431 -1.63 4.86 -30.82
CA ALA A 431 -2.61 5.25 -29.80
C ALA A 431 -3.17 6.66 -30.03
N ARG A 432 -2.30 7.63 -30.37
CA ARG A 432 -2.73 8.99 -30.75
C ARG A 432 -3.55 9.01 -32.05
N LYS A 433 -3.15 8.22 -33.05
CA LYS A 433 -3.90 8.09 -34.31
C LYS A 433 -5.29 7.49 -34.09
N GLN A 434 -5.43 6.49 -33.22
CA GLN A 434 -6.74 5.90 -32.90
C GLN A 434 -7.64 6.88 -32.16
N LEU A 435 -7.11 7.66 -31.21
CA LEU A 435 -7.87 8.70 -30.53
C LEU A 435 -8.35 9.77 -31.52
N GLN A 436 -7.48 10.21 -32.43
CA GLN A 436 -7.83 11.16 -33.49
C GLN A 436 -8.90 10.59 -34.41
N LEU A 437 -8.72 9.35 -34.89
CA LEU A 437 -9.67 8.68 -35.76
C LEU A 437 -11.05 8.51 -35.11
N LEU A 438 -11.11 8.29 -33.80
CA LEU A 438 -12.38 8.24 -33.05
C LEU A 438 -13.09 9.59 -33.02
N GLN A 439 -12.34 10.68 -32.82
CA GLN A 439 -12.91 12.03 -32.86
C GLN A 439 -13.44 12.34 -34.27
N ASP A 440 -12.66 12.00 -35.29
CA ASP A 440 -13.03 12.19 -36.70
C ASP A 440 -14.27 11.34 -37.05
N LEU A 441 -14.36 10.10 -36.56
CA LEU A 441 -15.50 9.20 -36.81
C LEU A 441 -16.81 9.73 -36.20
N ARG A 442 -16.76 10.32 -35.00
CA ARG A 442 -17.94 10.96 -34.39
C ARG A 442 -18.40 12.17 -35.21
N ALA A 443 -17.47 12.96 -35.71
CA ALA A 443 -17.76 14.12 -36.54
C ALA A 443 -18.20 13.75 -37.97
N ALA A 444 -17.85 12.55 -38.47
CA ALA A 444 -18.13 12.11 -39.83
C ALA A 444 -19.62 12.04 -40.15
N LEU A 445 -20.44 11.63 -39.18
CA LEU A 445 -21.89 11.54 -39.32
C LEU A 445 -22.54 12.93 -39.52
N GLU A 446 -22.14 13.91 -38.69
CA GLU A 446 -22.64 15.28 -38.76
C GLU A 446 -22.19 16.01 -40.03
N HIS A 447 -20.99 15.71 -40.51
CA HIS A 447 -20.41 16.32 -41.70
C HIS A 447 -20.74 15.59 -43.01
N GLY A 448 -21.59 14.56 -42.99
CA GLY A 448 -22.01 13.85 -44.20
C GLY A 448 -20.86 13.16 -44.95
N GLN A 449 -19.90 12.60 -44.21
CA GLN A 449 -18.69 12.00 -44.79
C GLN A 449 -18.85 10.51 -45.13
N PHE A 450 -19.97 9.90 -44.76
CA PHE A 450 -20.28 8.51 -45.13
C PHE A 450 -20.95 8.43 -46.49
N SER A 451 -20.65 7.36 -47.22
CA SER A 451 -21.28 7.03 -48.50
C SER A 451 -21.48 5.53 -48.59
N LEU A 452 -22.49 5.10 -49.34
CA LEU A 452 -22.70 3.69 -49.64
C LEU A 452 -22.22 3.38 -51.06
N HIS A 453 -21.45 2.32 -51.18
CA HIS A 453 -21.18 1.66 -52.45
C HIS A 453 -22.03 0.39 -52.51
N TYR A 454 -22.41 0.00 -53.71
CA TYR A 454 -23.33 -1.10 -53.96
C TYR A 454 -22.63 -2.15 -54.81
N GLN A 455 -22.60 -3.38 -54.33
CA GLN A 455 -22.08 -4.51 -55.09
C GLN A 455 -23.24 -5.34 -55.66
N PRO A 456 -23.24 -5.65 -56.96
CA PRO A 456 -24.38 -6.34 -57.56
C PRO A 456 -24.44 -7.82 -57.16
N LYS A 457 -25.65 -8.30 -56.90
CA LYS A 457 -25.99 -9.72 -56.75
C LYS A 457 -26.69 -10.20 -58.03
N PHE A 458 -26.27 -11.33 -58.58
CA PHE A 458 -26.85 -11.90 -59.80
C PHE A 458 -27.47 -13.26 -59.53
N ASP A 459 -28.60 -13.55 -60.18
CA ASP A 459 -29.21 -14.87 -60.22
C ASP A 459 -28.25 -15.86 -60.91
N ALA A 460 -27.96 -16.98 -60.25
CA ALA A 460 -27.00 -17.95 -60.76
C ALA A 460 -27.48 -18.62 -62.06
N ALA A 461 -28.79 -18.85 -62.20
CA ALA A 461 -29.34 -19.63 -63.31
C ALA A 461 -29.54 -18.81 -64.59
N ASN A 462 -29.96 -17.55 -64.47
CA ASN A 462 -30.30 -16.70 -65.60
C ASN A 462 -29.39 -15.47 -65.77
N GLY A 463 -28.45 -15.24 -64.84
CA GLY A 463 -27.45 -14.17 -64.91
C GLY A 463 -28.03 -12.76 -64.83
N ARG A 464 -29.28 -12.60 -64.35
CA ARG A 464 -29.90 -11.28 -64.18
C ARG A 464 -29.56 -10.69 -62.82
N PRO A 465 -29.42 -9.36 -62.72
CA PRO A 465 -29.26 -8.69 -61.44
C PRO A 465 -30.53 -8.87 -60.59
N VAL A 466 -30.35 -9.27 -59.34
CA VAL A 466 -31.43 -9.52 -58.36
C VAL A 466 -31.38 -8.58 -57.16
N GLY A 467 -30.38 -7.71 -57.10
CA GLY A 467 -30.22 -6.78 -56.00
C GLY A 467 -28.79 -6.29 -55.83
N ALA A 468 -28.51 -5.75 -54.66
CA ALA A 468 -27.18 -5.29 -54.30
C ALA A 468 -26.92 -5.40 -52.80
N GLU A 469 -25.66 -5.56 -52.44
CA GLU A 469 -25.19 -5.36 -51.06
C GLU A 469 -24.72 -3.91 -50.87
N ALA A 470 -25.22 -3.26 -49.82
CA ALA A 470 -24.81 -1.92 -49.41
C ALA A 470 -23.58 -1.97 -48.50
N LEU A 471 -22.48 -1.45 -49.01
CA LEU A 471 -21.16 -1.47 -48.39
C LEU A 471 -20.74 -0.05 -47.99
N LEU A 472 -20.58 0.16 -46.68
CA LEU A 472 -20.21 1.46 -46.12
C LEU A 472 -18.82 1.90 -46.56
N ARG A 473 -18.68 3.19 -46.86
CA ARG A 473 -17.41 3.85 -47.17
C ARG A 473 -17.34 5.18 -46.41
N TRP A 474 -16.15 5.53 -45.94
CA TRP A 474 -15.93 6.79 -45.24
C TRP A 474 -14.98 7.70 -46.02
N GLN A 475 -15.51 8.80 -46.54
CA GLN A 475 -14.76 9.82 -47.25
C GLN A 475 -14.08 10.77 -46.24
N HIS A 476 -12.93 10.36 -45.73
CA HIS A 476 -12.17 11.14 -44.77
C HIS A 476 -11.47 12.34 -45.44
N PRO A 477 -11.53 13.57 -44.86
CA PRO A 477 -10.97 14.77 -45.48
C PRO A 477 -9.45 14.71 -45.71
N ILE A 478 -8.71 14.11 -44.76
CA ILE A 478 -7.24 13.95 -44.83
C ILE A 478 -6.81 12.62 -45.48
N HIS A 479 -7.41 11.50 -45.06
CA HIS A 479 -6.97 10.15 -45.47
C HIS A 479 -7.62 9.63 -46.76
N GLY A 480 -8.53 10.39 -47.37
CA GLY A 480 -9.26 9.94 -48.55
C GLY A 480 -10.32 8.88 -48.19
N MET A 481 -10.60 7.98 -49.12
CA MET A 481 -11.62 6.94 -48.91
C MET A 481 -11.09 5.84 -47.99
N LEU A 482 -11.68 5.71 -46.80
CA LEU A 482 -11.39 4.65 -45.84
C LEU A 482 -12.38 3.50 -46.01
N MET A 483 -11.84 2.29 -46.04
CA MET A 483 -12.59 1.04 -46.08
C MET A 483 -13.05 0.60 -44.68
N PRO A 484 -14.13 -0.21 -44.57
CA PRO A 484 -14.69 -0.64 -43.27
C PRO A 484 -13.68 -1.24 -42.29
N ASP A 485 -12.71 -2.01 -42.78
CA ASP A 485 -11.64 -2.66 -41.99
C ASP A 485 -10.80 -1.67 -41.16
N LYS A 486 -10.79 -0.39 -41.52
CA LYS A 486 -10.06 0.64 -40.79
C LYS A 486 -10.80 1.26 -39.61
N PHE A 487 -12.14 1.17 -39.58
CA PHE A 487 -12.92 1.96 -38.62
C PHE A 487 -14.12 1.24 -37.98
N ILE A 488 -14.60 0.11 -38.52
CA ILE A 488 -15.75 -0.61 -37.94
C ILE A 488 -15.43 -1.14 -36.54
N ASP A 489 -14.29 -1.81 -36.34
CA ASP A 489 -13.86 -2.28 -35.01
C ASP A 489 -13.83 -1.16 -33.97
N LEU A 490 -13.37 0.03 -34.37
CA LEU A 490 -13.31 1.20 -33.51
C LEU A 490 -14.72 1.74 -33.22
N ALA A 491 -15.59 1.75 -34.22
CA ALA A 491 -16.98 2.16 -34.10
C ALA A 491 -17.76 1.26 -33.13
N GLU A 492 -17.53 -0.06 -33.20
CA GLU A 492 -18.16 -1.05 -32.32
C GLU A 492 -17.70 -0.88 -30.88
N LYS A 493 -16.39 -0.86 -30.63
CA LYS A 493 -15.81 -0.72 -29.29
C LYS A 493 -16.24 0.57 -28.58
N THR A 494 -16.59 1.60 -29.35
CA THR A 494 -16.98 2.92 -28.82
C THR A 494 -18.48 3.21 -28.89
N GLY A 495 -19.28 2.27 -29.43
CA GLY A 495 -20.72 2.40 -29.60
C GLY A 495 -21.16 3.35 -30.72
N VAL A 496 -20.23 3.97 -31.45
CA VAL A 496 -20.52 4.86 -32.60
C VAL A 496 -21.10 4.06 -33.78
N ILE A 497 -20.94 2.74 -33.81
CA ILE A 497 -21.53 1.87 -34.82
C ILE A 497 -23.07 1.94 -34.85
N ILE A 498 -23.72 2.24 -33.73
CA ILE A 498 -25.19 2.32 -33.64
C ILE A 498 -25.73 3.47 -34.52
N PRO A 499 -25.31 4.75 -34.32
CA PRO A 499 -25.77 5.83 -35.18
C PRO A 499 -25.29 5.70 -36.63
N ILE A 500 -24.13 5.09 -36.88
CA ILE A 500 -23.68 4.77 -38.25
C ILE A 500 -24.66 3.79 -38.90
N GLY A 501 -25.03 2.73 -38.19
CA GLY A 501 -26.00 1.74 -38.63
C GLY A 501 -27.36 2.33 -38.98
N GLU A 502 -27.87 3.23 -38.15
CA GLU A 502 -29.12 3.93 -38.44
C GLU A 502 -29.02 4.77 -39.72
N TRP A 503 -27.89 5.45 -39.93
CA TRP A 503 -27.65 6.19 -41.16
C TRP A 503 -27.59 5.26 -42.39
N VAL A 504 -26.86 4.13 -42.29
CA VAL A 504 -26.75 3.12 -43.35
C VAL A 504 -28.12 2.57 -43.73
N LEU A 505 -28.94 2.20 -42.75
CA LEU A 505 -30.30 1.67 -42.98
C LEU A 505 -31.19 2.68 -43.70
N ASN A 506 -31.15 3.95 -43.29
CA ASN A 506 -31.94 4.99 -43.96
C ASN A 506 -31.46 5.22 -45.40
N GLU A 507 -30.15 5.31 -45.63
CA GLU A 507 -29.59 5.56 -46.96
C GLU A 507 -29.79 4.38 -47.91
N ALA A 508 -29.64 3.15 -47.43
CA ALA A 508 -29.94 1.94 -48.21
C ALA A 508 -31.43 1.88 -48.59
N CYS A 509 -32.34 2.12 -47.63
CA CYS A 509 -33.78 2.17 -47.91
C CYS A 509 -34.15 3.30 -48.90
N ARG A 510 -33.53 4.48 -48.77
CA ARG A 510 -33.69 5.60 -49.71
C ARG A 510 -33.29 5.18 -51.11
N GLN A 511 -32.09 4.60 -51.26
CA GLN A 511 -31.56 4.22 -52.57
C GLN A 511 -32.36 3.09 -53.22
N MET A 512 -32.72 2.06 -52.45
CA MET A 512 -33.54 0.95 -52.94
C MET A 512 -34.93 1.43 -53.37
N ARG A 513 -35.51 2.43 -52.68
CA ARG A 513 -36.77 3.04 -53.12
C ARG A 513 -36.64 3.71 -54.48
N GLU A 514 -35.53 4.39 -54.75
CA GLU A 514 -35.30 4.99 -56.07
C GLU A 514 -35.25 3.93 -57.17
N TRP A 515 -34.55 2.82 -56.94
CA TRP A 515 -34.51 1.70 -57.88
C TRP A 515 -35.87 1.02 -58.04
N TYR A 516 -36.63 0.89 -56.96
CA TYR A 516 -37.99 0.36 -56.99
C TYR A 516 -38.91 1.18 -57.90
N VAL A 517 -38.84 2.52 -57.82
CA VAL A 517 -39.63 3.43 -58.68
C VAL A 517 -39.17 3.39 -60.15
N LEU A 518 -37.91 3.05 -60.40
CA LEU A 518 -37.39 2.85 -61.76
C LEU A 518 -37.83 1.52 -62.41
N GLY A 519 -38.54 0.65 -61.67
CA GLY A 519 -39.11 -0.59 -62.18
C GLY A 519 -38.43 -1.87 -61.68
N TYR A 520 -37.39 -1.76 -60.85
CA TYR A 520 -36.69 -2.90 -60.25
C TYR A 520 -37.42 -3.36 -58.97
N THR A 521 -38.67 -3.79 -59.11
CA THR A 521 -39.54 -4.11 -57.97
C THR A 521 -39.17 -5.42 -57.27
N ASP A 522 -38.45 -6.31 -57.97
CA ASP A 522 -38.07 -7.64 -57.47
C ASP A 522 -36.69 -7.65 -56.81
N TRP A 523 -36.00 -6.50 -56.79
CA TRP A 523 -34.67 -6.37 -56.23
C TRP A 523 -34.68 -6.26 -54.70
N ARG A 524 -33.59 -6.74 -54.10
CA ARG A 524 -33.33 -6.62 -52.66
C ARG A 524 -32.04 -5.85 -52.41
N ILE A 525 -32.05 -5.01 -51.39
CA ILE A 525 -30.83 -4.39 -50.87
C ILE A 525 -30.42 -5.07 -49.58
N ALA A 526 -29.18 -5.55 -49.50
CA ALA A 526 -28.66 -6.18 -48.31
C ALA A 526 -27.82 -5.22 -47.47
N VAL A 527 -28.00 -5.23 -46.15
CA VAL A 527 -27.31 -4.37 -45.19
C VAL A 527 -26.73 -5.21 -44.05
N ASN A 528 -25.43 -5.10 -43.86
CA ASN A 528 -24.71 -5.74 -42.76
C ASN A 528 -25.03 -5.11 -41.40
N LEU A 529 -25.23 -5.95 -40.39
CA LEU A 529 -25.40 -5.56 -39.00
C LEU A 529 -24.27 -6.09 -38.13
N SER A 530 -23.62 -5.21 -37.37
CA SER A 530 -22.72 -5.62 -36.29
C SER A 530 -23.47 -6.31 -35.15
N ALA A 531 -22.76 -7.13 -34.38
CA ALA A 531 -23.31 -7.75 -33.16
C ALA A 531 -23.85 -6.72 -32.16
N LEU A 532 -23.19 -5.57 -32.03
CA LEU A 532 -23.64 -4.51 -31.12
C LEU A 532 -24.92 -3.84 -31.59
N GLN A 533 -25.09 -3.64 -32.90
CA GLN A 533 -26.35 -3.13 -33.47
C GLN A 533 -27.48 -4.14 -33.31
N PHE A 534 -27.19 -5.43 -33.52
CA PHE A 534 -28.17 -6.51 -33.41
C PHE A 534 -28.75 -6.60 -31.99
N CYS A 535 -27.89 -6.51 -30.96
CA CYS A 535 -28.31 -6.51 -29.56
C CYS A 535 -28.91 -5.17 -29.09
N HIS A 536 -28.95 -4.13 -29.94
CA HIS A 536 -29.48 -2.84 -29.54
C HIS A 536 -31.02 -2.85 -29.51
N ALA A 537 -31.61 -2.54 -28.35
CA ALA A 537 -33.06 -2.50 -28.16
C ALA A 537 -33.82 -1.56 -29.11
N GLY A 538 -33.12 -0.62 -29.76
CA GLY A 538 -33.71 0.29 -30.75
C GLY A 538 -33.81 -0.27 -32.18
N LEU A 539 -33.17 -1.40 -32.51
CA LEU A 539 -32.98 -1.87 -33.88
C LEU A 539 -34.30 -2.02 -34.66
N VAL A 540 -35.23 -2.82 -34.14
CA VAL A 540 -36.53 -3.11 -34.80
C VAL A 540 -37.28 -1.82 -35.10
N ARG A 541 -37.27 -0.87 -34.16
CA ARG A 541 -37.87 0.45 -34.36
C ARG A 541 -37.15 1.27 -35.43
N SER A 542 -35.82 1.22 -35.48
CA SER A 542 -35.04 1.95 -36.48
C SER A 542 -35.25 1.38 -37.90
N VAL A 543 -35.36 0.06 -38.04
CA VAL A 543 -35.73 -0.60 -39.31
C VAL A 543 -37.15 -0.22 -39.74
N ALA A 544 -38.13 -0.35 -38.84
CA ALA A 544 -39.52 0.03 -39.13
C ALA A 544 -39.64 1.50 -39.56
N LYS A 545 -38.90 2.38 -38.89
CA LYS A 545 -38.84 3.81 -39.23
C LYS A 545 -38.25 4.05 -40.62
N ALA A 546 -37.12 3.42 -40.95
CA ALA A 546 -36.48 3.60 -42.26
C ALA A 546 -37.39 3.14 -43.42
N LEU A 547 -38.01 1.97 -43.29
CA LEU A 547 -38.97 1.45 -44.27
C LEU A 547 -40.17 2.37 -44.44
N ALA A 548 -40.76 2.84 -43.34
CA ALA A 548 -41.91 3.75 -43.36
C ALA A 548 -41.56 5.12 -43.97
N THR A 549 -40.40 5.69 -43.62
CA THR A 549 -39.93 6.98 -44.14
C THR A 549 -39.74 6.94 -45.66
N HIS A 550 -39.20 5.86 -46.20
CA HIS A 550 -38.93 5.72 -47.63
C HIS A 550 -40.04 4.99 -48.40
N GLN A 551 -41.11 4.54 -47.72
CA GLN A 551 -42.21 3.77 -48.31
C GLN A 551 -41.73 2.56 -49.12
N LEU A 552 -40.71 1.87 -48.59
CA LEU A 552 -40.14 0.69 -49.20
C LEU A 552 -40.88 -0.56 -48.69
N PRO A 553 -41.28 -1.50 -49.58
CA PRO A 553 -41.76 -2.80 -49.16
C PRO A 553 -40.69 -3.52 -48.32
N ALA A 554 -41.11 -4.12 -47.19
CA ALA A 554 -40.16 -4.74 -46.25
C ALA A 554 -39.31 -5.84 -46.90
N ASN A 555 -39.88 -6.59 -47.85
CA ASN A 555 -39.22 -7.67 -48.58
C ASN A 555 -38.17 -7.21 -49.60
N SER A 556 -38.01 -5.89 -49.79
CA SER A 556 -36.92 -5.30 -50.58
C SER A 556 -35.68 -5.00 -49.73
N LEU A 557 -35.73 -5.19 -48.40
CA LEU A 557 -34.60 -5.06 -47.49
C LEU A 557 -34.20 -6.43 -46.97
N THR A 558 -32.90 -6.71 -47.02
CA THR A 558 -32.27 -7.89 -46.41
C THR A 558 -31.30 -7.43 -45.34
N LEU A 559 -31.41 -7.99 -44.13
CA LEU A 559 -30.46 -7.73 -43.05
C LEU A 559 -29.51 -8.92 -42.93
N GLU A 560 -28.22 -8.66 -43.04
CA GLU A 560 -27.16 -9.67 -42.98
C GLU A 560 -26.55 -9.67 -41.57
N ILE A 561 -26.51 -10.84 -40.96
CA ILE A 561 -25.91 -11.06 -39.63
C ILE A 561 -24.97 -12.25 -39.69
N THR A 562 -23.82 -12.13 -39.04
CA THR A 562 -22.87 -13.25 -39.00
C THR A 562 -23.43 -14.42 -38.19
N GLU A 563 -23.02 -15.63 -38.57
CA GLU A 563 -23.36 -16.87 -37.86
C GLU A 563 -23.13 -16.76 -36.34
N THR A 564 -21.98 -16.21 -35.93
CA THR A 564 -21.61 -16.06 -34.51
C THR A 564 -22.56 -15.09 -33.78
N THR A 565 -22.99 -14.02 -34.45
CA THR A 565 -23.93 -13.04 -33.88
C THR A 565 -25.30 -13.66 -33.64
N ALA A 566 -25.79 -14.46 -34.60
CA ALA A 566 -27.06 -15.15 -34.45
C ALA A 566 -27.05 -16.18 -33.31
N MET A 567 -25.88 -16.72 -32.97
CA MET A 567 -25.71 -17.82 -32.00
C MET A 567 -25.25 -17.38 -30.60
N SER A 568 -24.85 -16.12 -30.38
CA SER A 568 -24.26 -15.69 -29.09
C SER A 568 -25.24 -15.71 -27.91
N ASP A 569 -26.51 -15.38 -28.15
CA ASP A 569 -27.62 -15.51 -27.19
C ASP A 569 -28.87 -15.93 -27.96
N ALA A 570 -29.03 -17.23 -28.16
CA ALA A 570 -29.98 -17.76 -29.12
C ALA A 570 -31.46 -17.43 -28.80
N ASP A 571 -31.85 -17.35 -27.52
CA ASP A 571 -33.23 -17.05 -27.13
C ASP A 571 -33.56 -15.56 -27.32
N ALA A 572 -32.64 -14.67 -26.93
CA ALA A 572 -32.81 -13.23 -27.15
C ALA A 572 -32.76 -12.88 -28.65
N SER A 573 -31.82 -13.49 -29.38
CA SER A 573 -31.66 -13.31 -30.83
C SER A 573 -32.90 -13.77 -31.59
N MET A 574 -33.50 -14.89 -31.19
CA MET A 574 -34.72 -15.40 -31.81
C MET A 574 -35.89 -14.42 -31.69
N THR A 575 -36.00 -13.72 -30.57
CA THR A 575 -37.07 -12.72 -30.37
C THR A 575 -36.92 -11.57 -31.36
N VAL A 576 -35.71 -11.02 -31.49
CA VAL A 576 -35.43 -9.91 -32.42
C VAL A 576 -35.61 -10.34 -33.87
N LEU A 577 -35.13 -11.54 -34.24
CA LEU A 577 -35.27 -12.06 -35.59
C LEU A 577 -36.73 -12.33 -35.96
N GLN A 578 -37.53 -12.84 -35.02
CA GLN A 578 -38.95 -13.04 -35.26
C GLN A 578 -39.67 -11.70 -35.47
N GLU A 579 -39.37 -10.67 -34.67
CA GLU A 579 -39.95 -9.33 -34.86
C GLU A 579 -39.59 -8.72 -36.23
N LEU A 580 -38.36 -8.91 -36.71
CA LEU A 580 -37.92 -8.45 -38.02
C LEU A 580 -38.58 -9.26 -39.16
N SER A 581 -38.69 -10.58 -38.99
CA SER A 581 -39.35 -11.47 -39.95
C SER A 581 -40.86 -11.20 -40.04
N ASP A 582 -41.54 -10.98 -38.91
CA ASP A 582 -42.96 -10.61 -38.85
C ASP A 582 -43.26 -9.27 -39.53
N MET A 583 -42.26 -8.36 -39.57
CA MET A 583 -42.32 -7.12 -40.35
C MET A 583 -42.24 -7.36 -41.86
N GLY A 584 -41.75 -8.53 -42.28
CA GLY A 584 -41.56 -8.93 -43.66
C GLY A 584 -40.19 -8.56 -44.24
N VAL A 585 -39.20 -8.28 -43.38
CA VAL A 585 -37.80 -8.04 -43.78
C VAL A 585 -37.11 -9.39 -43.99
N ASP A 586 -36.34 -9.52 -45.06
CA ASP A 586 -35.57 -10.74 -45.33
C ASP A 586 -34.35 -10.80 -44.40
N LEU A 587 -34.05 -11.98 -43.87
CA LEU A 587 -32.90 -12.20 -42.99
C LEU A 587 -31.90 -13.13 -43.66
N SER A 588 -30.62 -12.73 -43.65
CA SER A 588 -29.52 -13.49 -44.25
C SER A 588 -28.46 -13.82 -43.21
N ILE A 589 -28.00 -15.07 -43.22
CA ILE A 589 -26.92 -15.54 -42.35
C ILE A 589 -25.61 -15.43 -43.14
N ASP A 590 -24.72 -14.57 -42.65
CA ASP A 590 -23.44 -14.26 -43.26
C ASP A 590 -22.27 -15.04 -42.65
N ASP A 591 -21.18 -15.13 -43.41
CA ASP A 591 -19.94 -15.84 -43.05
C ASP A 591 -20.16 -17.31 -42.62
N PHE A 592 -21.17 -18.00 -43.19
CA PHE A 592 -21.57 -19.32 -42.72
C PHE A 592 -20.48 -20.38 -42.96
N GLY A 593 -20.18 -21.16 -41.92
CA GLY A 593 -19.16 -22.22 -41.94
C GLY A 593 -17.84 -21.85 -41.27
N THR A 594 -17.69 -20.59 -40.84
CA THR A 594 -16.51 -20.13 -40.08
C THR A 594 -16.68 -20.25 -38.56
N GLY A 595 -17.91 -20.50 -38.08
CA GLY A 595 -18.29 -20.62 -36.67
C GLY A 595 -18.72 -22.03 -36.23
N TYR A 596 -19.15 -22.15 -34.96
CA TYR A 596 -19.71 -23.38 -34.40
C TYR A 596 -21.25 -23.32 -34.41
N SER A 597 -21.88 -23.73 -35.52
CA SER A 597 -23.34 -23.82 -35.60
C SER A 597 -23.91 -25.07 -34.94
N SER A 598 -24.92 -24.87 -34.09
CA SER A 598 -25.85 -25.94 -33.76
C SER A 598 -26.93 -26.01 -34.84
N LEU A 599 -26.90 -27.06 -35.67
CA LEU A 599 -27.92 -27.35 -36.69
C LEU A 599 -29.36 -27.27 -36.14
N MET A 600 -29.53 -27.55 -34.85
CA MET A 600 -30.82 -27.45 -34.17
C MET A 600 -31.34 -26.01 -34.08
N TYR A 601 -30.45 -25.04 -33.87
CA TYR A 601 -30.80 -23.63 -33.81
C TYR A 601 -30.98 -23.03 -35.20
N LEU A 602 -30.13 -23.41 -36.15
CA LEU A 602 -30.26 -23.00 -37.55
C LEU A 602 -31.66 -23.33 -38.11
N LYS A 603 -32.17 -24.53 -37.81
CA LYS A 603 -33.54 -24.94 -38.20
C LYS A 603 -34.66 -24.05 -37.63
N ARG A 604 -34.41 -23.37 -36.51
CA ARG A 604 -35.41 -22.54 -35.82
C ARG A 604 -35.32 -21.07 -36.22
N LEU A 605 -34.20 -20.62 -36.80
CA LEU A 605 -34.03 -19.23 -37.19
C LEU A 605 -34.99 -18.89 -38.35
N PRO A 606 -35.70 -17.75 -38.28
CA PRO A 606 -36.53 -17.28 -39.38
C PRO A 606 -35.68 -16.61 -40.47
N ALA A 607 -34.64 -17.30 -40.95
CA ALA A 607 -33.77 -16.84 -42.03
C ALA A 607 -34.39 -17.17 -43.40
N ASN A 608 -34.06 -16.36 -44.40
CA ASN A 608 -34.49 -16.54 -45.79
C ASN A 608 -33.31 -16.82 -46.73
N GLU A 609 -32.11 -16.49 -46.28
CA GLU A 609 -30.89 -16.51 -47.07
C GLU A 609 -29.71 -17.01 -46.24
N LEU A 610 -28.81 -17.76 -46.88
CA LEU A 610 -27.55 -18.23 -46.33
C LEU A 610 -26.43 -17.85 -47.29
N LYS A 611 -25.44 -17.11 -46.79
CA LYS A 611 -24.28 -16.65 -47.57
C LYS A 611 -23.07 -17.52 -47.25
N ILE A 612 -22.43 -18.03 -48.29
CA ILE A 612 -21.19 -18.81 -48.20
C ILE A 612 -20.01 -17.84 -48.17
N ASP A 613 -19.19 -17.93 -47.12
CA ASP A 613 -18.00 -17.09 -46.98
C ASP A 613 -17.05 -17.24 -48.18
N ARG A 614 -16.48 -16.10 -48.58
CA ARG A 614 -15.51 -16.01 -49.68
C ARG A 614 -14.27 -16.90 -49.51
N GLY A 615 -13.91 -17.26 -48.28
CA GLY A 615 -12.77 -18.13 -47.98
C GLY A 615 -12.94 -19.50 -48.64
N PHE A 616 -14.13 -20.09 -48.51
CA PHE A 616 -14.45 -21.38 -49.13
C PHE A 616 -14.55 -21.29 -50.65
N VAL A 617 -15.01 -20.15 -51.19
CA VAL A 617 -15.16 -19.96 -52.65
C VAL A 617 -13.81 -19.75 -53.34
N ARG A 618 -12.89 -19.01 -52.72
CA ARG A 618 -11.56 -18.74 -53.29
C ARG A 618 -10.78 -20.03 -53.55
N ASP A 619 -10.87 -20.99 -52.63
CA ASP A 619 -10.01 -22.16 -52.60
C ASP A 619 -10.61 -23.37 -53.38
N LEU A 620 -11.79 -23.19 -54.01
CA LEU A 620 -12.50 -24.19 -54.84
C LEU A 620 -11.69 -24.81 -55.99
N GLU A 621 -10.73 -24.07 -56.57
CA GLU A 621 -9.99 -24.53 -57.75
C GLU A 621 -8.80 -25.44 -57.41
N HIS A 622 -8.37 -25.46 -56.15
CA HIS A 622 -7.10 -26.09 -55.73
C HIS A 622 -7.25 -27.14 -54.62
N ASP A 623 -8.36 -27.13 -53.86
CA ASP A 623 -8.58 -28.04 -52.72
C ASP A 623 -9.89 -28.85 -52.87
N SER A 624 -9.80 -30.18 -52.75
CA SER A 624 -10.98 -31.07 -52.79
C SER A 624 -11.84 -30.98 -51.54
N ASP A 625 -11.27 -30.53 -50.43
CA ASP A 625 -11.96 -30.47 -49.13
C ASP A 625 -12.90 -29.26 -49.07
N ASP A 626 -12.50 -28.10 -49.60
CA ASP A 626 -13.37 -26.90 -49.67
C ASP A 626 -14.54 -27.10 -50.64
N ALA A 627 -14.33 -27.78 -51.77
CA ALA A 627 -15.41 -28.18 -52.67
C ALA A 627 -16.45 -29.09 -51.99
N ALA A 628 -16.00 -29.97 -51.08
CA ALA A 628 -16.90 -30.82 -50.29
C ALA A 628 -17.66 -30.02 -49.22
N ILE A 629 -17.01 -29.05 -48.57
CA ILE A 629 -17.65 -28.16 -47.59
C ILE A 629 -18.72 -27.30 -48.27
N VAL A 630 -18.39 -26.64 -49.38
CA VAL A 630 -19.36 -25.83 -50.15
C VAL A 630 -20.55 -26.69 -50.60
N SER A 631 -20.30 -27.91 -51.07
CA SER A 631 -21.37 -28.87 -51.42
C SER A 631 -22.27 -29.22 -50.23
N ALA A 632 -21.69 -29.40 -49.04
CA ALA A 632 -22.45 -29.67 -47.83
C ALA A 632 -23.28 -28.46 -47.37
N ILE A 633 -22.73 -27.24 -47.46
CA ILE A 633 -23.43 -26.00 -47.13
C ILE A 633 -24.61 -25.80 -48.07
N VAL A 634 -24.43 -26.00 -49.38
CA VAL A 634 -25.51 -25.89 -50.37
C VAL A 634 -26.61 -26.91 -50.11
N ALA A 635 -26.25 -28.18 -49.88
CA ALA A 635 -27.23 -29.22 -49.57
C ALA A 635 -28.01 -28.92 -48.27
N LEU A 636 -27.35 -28.34 -47.27
CA LEU A 636 -27.98 -27.92 -46.02
C LEU A 636 -28.96 -26.76 -46.24
N GLY A 637 -28.56 -25.71 -46.97
CA GLY A 637 -29.42 -24.57 -47.28
C GLY A 637 -30.70 -25.01 -48.02
N GLN A 638 -30.55 -25.87 -49.03
CA GLN A 638 -31.68 -26.46 -49.77
C GLN A 638 -32.59 -27.30 -48.87
N ALA A 639 -32.03 -28.09 -47.95
CA ALA A 639 -32.81 -28.90 -47.01
C ALA A 639 -33.60 -28.04 -45.99
N LEU A 640 -33.17 -26.80 -45.77
CA LEU A 640 -33.82 -25.83 -44.88
C LEU A 640 -34.69 -24.80 -45.64
N ASP A 641 -34.84 -24.94 -46.96
CA ASP A 641 -35.60 -24.01 -47.82
C ASP A 641 -35.04 -22.57 -47.77
N LEU A 642 -33.72 -22.43 -47.63
CA LEU A 642 -33.01 -21.15 -47.63
C LEU A 642 -32.46 -20.87 -49.03
N ARG A 643 -32.50 -19.60 -49.45
CA ARG A 643 -31.79 -19.15 -50.66
C ARG A 643 -30.30 -19.09 -50.39
N ILE A 644 -29.49 -19.61 -51.30
CA ILE A 644 -28.05 -19.70 -51.11
C ILE A 644 -27.34 -18.68 -51.98
N VAL A 645 -26.53 -17.85 -51.35
CA VAL A 645 -25.71 -16.84 -52.01
C VAL A 645 -24.24 -17.21 -51.84
N ALA A 646 -23.49 -17.27 -52.92
CA ALA A 646 -22.05 -17.49 -52.86
C ALA A 646 -21.29 -16.17 -53.06
N GLU A 647 -20.41 -15.85 -52.12
CA GLU A 647 -19.61 -14.63 -52.13
C GLU A 647 -18.19 -14.85 -52.66
N GLY A 648 -17.56 -13.77 -53.14
CA GLY A 648 -16.16 -13.82 -53.56
C GLY A 648 -15.91 -14.58 -54.86
N VAL A 649 -16.89 -14.63 -55.77
CA VAL A 649 -16.71 -15.21 -57.10
C VAL A 649 -15.80 -14.33 -57.95
N GLU A 650 -14.62 -14.84 -58.29
CA GLU A 650 -13.56 -14.14 -59.03
C GLU A 650 -13.24 -14.77 -60.39
N THR A 651 -13.59 -16.04 -60.61
CA THR A 651 -13.30 -16.77 -61.86
C THR A 651 -14.55 -17.41 -62.48
N ASP A 652 -14.54 -17.57 -63.81
CA ASP A 652 -15.63 -18.25 -64.53
C ASP A 652 -15.83 -19.70 -64.04
N SER A 653 -14.75 -20.39 -63.68
CA SER A 653 -14.78 -21.74 -63.11
C SER A 653 -15.51 -21.81 -61.78
N GLN A 654 -15.29 -20.85 -60.87
CA GLN A 654 -16.03 -20.75 -59.61
C GLN A 654 -17.52 -20.51 -59.88
N GLN A 655 -17.85 -19.60 -60.79
CA GLN A 655 -19.24 -19.31 -61.19
C GLN A 655 -19.94 -20.55 -61.74
N ASP A 656 -19.30 -21.29 -62.66
CA ASP A 656 -19.86 -22.49 -63.27
C ASP A 656 -20.09 -23.59 -62.22
N PHE A 657 -19.12 -23.79 -61.32
CA PHE A 657 -19.21 -24.78 -60.25
C PHE A 657 -20.37 -24.48 -59.29
N LEU A 658 -20.48 -23.23 -58.80
CA LEU A 658 -21.51 -22.81 -57.86
C LEU A 658 -22.91 -22.85 -58.49
N THR A 659 -23.03 -22.46 -59.76
CA THR A 659 -24.29 -22.56 -60.51
C THR A 659 -24.73 -24.02 -60.68
N GLN A 660 -23.82 -24.94 -61.02
CA GLN A 660 -24.13 -26.36 -61.16
C GLN A 660 -24.50 -27.03 -59.83
N LEU A 661 -23.88 -26.57 -58.74
CA LEU A 661 -24.14 -27.06 -57.40
C LEU A 661 -25.53 -26.65 -56.88
N GLY A 662 -26.11 -25.60 -57.47
CA GLY A 662 -27.46 -25.13 -57.17
C GLY A 662 -27.51 -23.96 -56.18
N CYS A 663 -26.51 -23.07 -56.20
CA CYS A 663 -26.63 -21.75 -55.58
C CYS A 663 -27.69 -20.91 -56.30
N ASP A 664 -28.45 -20.10 -55.58
CA ASP A 664 -29.50 -19.25 -56.14
C ASP A 664 -28.95 -17.92 -56.67
N SER A 665 -27.97 -17.34 -55.98
CA SER A 665 -27.36 -16.09 -56.39
C SER A 665 -25.85 -16.05 -56.15
N LEU A 666 -25.16 -15.25 -56.95
CA LEU A 666 -23.71 -15.13 -56.95
C LEU A 666 -23.32 -13.65 -56.77
N GLN A 667 -22.25 -13.44 -56.02
CA GLN A 667 -21.65 -12.13 -55.79
C GLN A 667 -20.13 -12.23 -55.80
N GLY A 668 -19.46 -11.30 -56.48
CA GLY A 668 -18.00 -11.28 -56.52
C GLY A 668 -17.43 -10.31 -57.55
N TYR A 669 -16.10 -10.20 -57.59
CA TYR A 669 -15.43 -9.24 -58.47
C TYR A 669 -15.50 -9.60 -59.95
N LEU A 670 -15.74 -10.87 -60.29
CA LEU A 670 -16.06 -11.28 -61.66
C LEU A 670 -17.32 -10.58 -62.18
N LEU A 671 -18.33 -10.45 -61.30
CA LEU A 671 -19.67 -9.96 -61.63
C LEU A 671 -19.80 -8.44 -61.50
N GLY A 672 -19.02 -7.83 -60.60
CA GLY A 672 -18.94 -6.40 -60.45
C GLY A 672 -18.30 -5.97 -59.13
N HIS A 673 -17.53 -4.88 -59.18
CA HIS A 673 -16.99 -4.26 -57.99
C HIS A 673 -18.04 -3.38 -57.26
N PRO A 674 -17.86 -3.10 -55.97
CA PRO A 674 -18.69 -2.14 -55.24
C PRO A 674 -18.56 -0.71 -55.80
N LEU A 675 -19.66 -0.14 -56.29
CA LEU A 675 -19.69 1.16 -56.98
C LEU A 675 -20.70 2.13 -56.36
N PRO A 676 -20.51 3.46 -56.49
CA PRO A 676 -21.55 4.43 -56.16
C PRO A 676 -22.82 4.18 -56.98
N ALA A 677 -24.01 4.51 -56.43
CA ALA A 677 -25.31 4.22 -57.04
C ALA A 677 -25.43 4.60 -58.53
N ASP A 678 -24.95 5.79 -58.92
CA ASP A 678 -25.00 6.25 -60.31
C ASP A 678 -24.13 5.42 -61.26
N GLN A 679 -22.96 4.96 -60.78
CA GLN A 679 -22.06 4.12 -61.57
C GLN A 679 -22.63 2.69 -61.64
N PHE A 680 -23.09 2.17 -60.52
CA PHE A 680 -23.78 0.89 -60.41
C PHE A 680 -24.92 0.77 -61.44
N MET A 681 -25.85 1.73 -61.45
CA MET A 681 -27.00 1.68 -62.39
C MET A 681 -26.59 1.82 -63.86
N ARG A 682 -25.52 2.55 -64.15
CA ARG A 682 -24.99 2.65 -65.54
C ARG A 682 -24.43 1.33 -66.02
N ASP A 683 -23.73 0.60 -65.14
CA ASP A 683 -23.13 -0.68 -65.49
C ASP A 683 -24.20 -1.77 -65.64
N ILE A 684 -25.21 -1.79 -64.76
CA ILE A 684 -26.38 -2.68 -64.92
C ILE A 684 -27.11 -2.40 -66.24
N ALA A 685 -27.45 -1.14 -66.53
CA ALA A 685 -28.15 -0.79 -67.77
C ALA A 685 -27.34 -1.06 -69.05
N ARG A 686 -26.01 -1.11 -68.95
CA ARG A 686 -25.13 -1.54 -70.06
C ARG A 686 -25.17 -3.06 -70.23
N GLY A 687 -25.10 -3.82 -69.13
CA GLY A 687 -25.21 -5.28 -69.14
C GLY A 687 -26.53 -5.77 -69.73
N GLU A 688 -27.64 -5.16 -69.32
CA GLU A 688 -28.97 -5.49 -69.85
C GLU A 688 -29.08 -5.24 -71.37
N LYS A 689 -28.42 -4.20 -71.91
CA LYS A 689 -28.40 -3.94 -73.36
C LYS A 689 -27.57 -4.93 -74.16
N LEU A 690 -26.51 -5.49 -73.55
CA LEU A 690 -25.66 -6.49 -74.18
C LEU A 690 -26.31 -7.89 -74.19
N ALA A 691 -27.19 -8.19 -73.23
CA ALA A 691 -27.92 -9.46 -73.14
C ALA A 691 -29.15 -9.57 -74.07
N VAL A 692 -29.57 -8.46 -74.70
CA VAL A 692 -30.75 -8.37 -75.60
C VAL A 692 -30.36 -8.43 -77.09
N ILE A 693 -29.07 -8.54 -77.41
CA ILE A 693 -28.51 -8.77 -78.76
C ILE A 693 -28.03 -10.21 -78.85
#